data_AF-A0A9Y3SA57-F1
#
_entry.id   AF-A0A9Y3SA57-F1
#
_cell.length_a   1.000
_cell.length_b   1.000
_cell.length_c   1.000
_cell.angle_alpha   90.00
_cell.angle_beta   90.00
_cell.angle_gamma   90.00
#
_symmetry.space_group_name_H-M   'P 1'
#
loop_
_entity.id
_entity.type
_entity.pdbx_description
1 polymer ?
#
loop_
_entity_poly.entity_id
_entity_poly.type
_entity_poly.pdbx_seq_one_letter_code
_entity_poly.pdbx_strand_id
1 'polypeptide(L)'
;DNYVLSLDETLGYERGEMINCVSYCAGKEILAAGTTNGRIAMWRMVVQSGSSRGDTKPQWKLQTPTEIGGNVTQLQWGSNLNLLAANNSNTVLILCEHVMSAHFSHQVAAVQLSPTQLNITQFHTGLHFSLQSDIHVRGVCVTKDSVTVWNGKQVTVYELSGTSLRNTGSFPCDSHVVAVHGENLYTVEPNRVQIRTPQGTVKQLLTFSKAEGNPVLLNVRQSYLVVGTDTANIRVFDLSRRDAKAHCSTKNLADQIPNLGALRSVKCNANGSQVSILISQVNGRPDHKVYFYDVEMDTVTHFDFFTGRPSSGISQEEESEKQQWSLSGHSPVSHFWDESEPRLFVCETVPVSSESILNSSLDMVDVLVVTLFCTQEHGLLLQDCSPRPPGMQALLALDVPYYYYSCKPGEKDQGLIEVSASSYRTQPTTGTPSQVPHMVSRKALRDFVGLENCEKATRDAMLNFSFYLTIGDMDEAFKSIKLIKSKAVWENMARMCVKTRRLDVARVCLGNMGNARAAKALKEAEAEPEPETQVAMLAIQLGMLEDAENLYKSCQRYDLLNNFYQASGKWQQALETAEVHDRIHLRATYYSYAKYLESMGDKTLALTYYEKSDTHRVEVPRMLQDDTSSLEIYVNKMKDKSIYKWWAQYLESQADLDSALHFYECAQDYLSLVRIFCYRGDIQKASEIANNTGDRAASYHLARHYEGHDIKQAVHFYTRAQAYNNAIRLCKENGLDDQLMNLALLSNPEDMMEAACYYEEKGSHLDRAVALYHKAGYVSRALELAFATEQFGALEMIAEDLNESSDPALLARCSDFFSTHSKYEKSVELLVAAKKYHQALELCVTQNLTITEDLAERMTVPDSKDMSEEARKELLERIADCCMRQGNYHLATKKYTQAGNKLKAMRALLKSGDTEKIVFFANVSRQKELFILAANYLQSLDWRKDPDILKTIIGFYTKGRAPDLLAGFYEACAQVEIDDYQNYEKALDALTEASKCLSKAKDASSGQQEVRLADLQHKITLIRKFVHIRSLYSEDASEAVQLCETLLEEPELDPAVRIGDVFGFLIEHHCQQGNFQLANRKLEQLQKLLPSQNVSYYISQASLVALQKELGIPMDRSDKIHISKEEDEVEEDLNMF
;
A
#
# COMPACT_ATOMS: atom_id res chain seq x y z
N ASP A 1 -24.57 -49.13 27.00
CA ASP A 1 -24.48 -49.88 25.73
C ASP A 1 -23.90 -51.26 25.94
N ASN A 2 -24.42 -52.25 25.24
CA ASN A 2 -23.88 -53.61 25.26
C ASN A 2 -22.87 -53.77 24.11
N TYR A 3 -21.64 -54.17 24.43
CA TYR A 3 -20.57 -54.38 23.45
C TYR A 3 -20.19 -55.87 23.35
N VAL A 4 -19.84 -56.31 22.14
CA VAL A 4 -19.26 -57.64 21.90
C VAL A 4 -17.78 -57.44 21.56
N LEU A 5 -16.89 -57.97 22.40
CA LEU A 5 -15.45 -57.84 22.25
C LEU A 5 -14.86 -59.21 21.90
N SER A 6 -14.26 -59.32 20.71
CA SER A 6 -13.59 -60.54 20.25
C SER A 6 -12.07 -60.44 20.41
N LEU A 7 -11.41 -61.59 20.57
CA LEU A 7 -9.97 -61.73 20.35
C LEU A 7 -9.69 -61.76 18.84
N ASP A 8 -8.58 -61.18 18.42
CA ASP A 8 -8.21 -61.03 17.01
C ASP A 8 -6.91 -61.79 16.69
N GLU A 9 -6.96 -62.73 15.74
CA GLU A 9 -5.80 -63.52 15.31
C GLU A 9 -4.67 -62.63 14.77
N THR A 10 -5.00 -61.48 14.16
CA THR A 10 -4.00 -60.57 13.57
C THR A 10 -3.13 -59.89 14.62
N LEU A 11 -3.60 -59.78 15.86
CA LEU A 11 -2.88 -59.16 16.98
C LEU A 11 -2.07 -60.17 17.81
N GLY A 12 -2.04 -61.44 17.40
CA GLY A 12 -1.24 -62.49 18.04
C GLY A 12 -2.01 -63.40 18.99
N TYR A 13 -3.35 -63.37 18.98
CA TYR A 13 -4.19 -64.33 19.72
C TYR A 13 -4.40 -65.61 18.91
N GLU A 14 -4.59 -66.74 19.60
CA GLU A 14 -4.75 -68.04 18.94
C GLU A 14 -6.21 -68.43 18.75
N ARG A 15 -6.49 -69.11 17.64
CA ARG A 15 -7.83 -69.60 17.31
C ARG A 15 -8.25 -70.68 18.30
N GLY A 16 -9.27 -70.39 19.13
CA GLY A 16 -9.75 -71.28 20.19
C GLY A 16 -9.31 -70.88 21.61
N GLU A 17 -8.58 -69.78 21.77
CA GLU A 17 -8.19 -69.22 23.06
C GLU A 17 -9.42 -68.72 23.85
N MET A 18 -9.61 -69.20 25.09
CA MET A 18 -10.78 -68.85 25.92
C MET A 18 -10.42 -67.81 26.99
N ILE A 19 -11.38 -66.94 27.30
CA ILE A 19 -11.27 -65.94 28.38
C ILE A 19 -11.80 -66.55 29.69
N ASN A 20 -10.97 -66.55 30.74
CA ASN A 20 -11.33 -67.13 32.04
C ASN A 20 -11.80 -66.08 33.05
N CYS A 21 -11.20 -64.89 33.03
CA CYS A 21 -11.44 -63.84 34.00
C CYS A 21 -11.32 -62.47 33.36
N VAL A 22 -12.02 -61.47 33.91
CA VAL A 22 -12.04 -60.10 33.37
C VAL A 22 -11.97 -59.11 34.54
N SER A 23 -11.26 -58.00 34.36
CA SER A 23 -11.15 -56.91 35.33
C SER A 23 -11.15 -55.56 34.64
N TYR A 24 -11.98 -54.64 35.10
CA TYR A 24 -12.11 -53.30 34.52
C TYR A 24 -11.41 -52.25 35.41
N CYS A 25 -10.63 -51.37 34.79
CA CYS A 25 -10.04 -50.20 35.45
C CYS A 25 -10.79 -48.94 34.99
N ALA A 26 -11.64 -48.39 35.86
CA ALA A 26 -12.37 -47.17 35.57
C ALA A 26 -11.44 -45.97 35.30
N GLY A 27 -10.33 -45.85 36.07
CA GLY A 27 -9.40 -44.73 35.92
C GLY A 27 -8.58 -44.74 34.63
N LYS A 28 -8.47 -45.88 33.94
CA LYS A 28 -7.75 -46.01 32.66
C LYS A 28 -8.66 -46.30 31.47
N GLU A 29 -9.93 -46.57 31.73
CA GLU A 29 -10.91 -47.05 30.73
C GLU A 29 -10.42 -48.30 29.98
N ILE A 30 -9.75 -49.21 30.71
CA ILE A 30 -9.20 -50.46 30.17
C ILE A 30 -9.92 -51.65 30.78
N LEU A 31 -10.38 -52.55 29.92
CA LEU A 31 -10.87 -53.87 30.26
C LEU A 31 -9.75 -54.88 30.02
N ALA A 32 -9.29 -55.56 31.05
CA ALA A 32 -8.31 -56.63 30.93
C ALA A 32 -9.00 -57.99 31.09
N ALA A 33 -8.65 -58.97 30.26
CA ALA A 33 -9.13 -60.34 30.36
C ALA A 33 -7.98 -61.34 30.29
N GLY A 34 -8.01 -62.34 31.16
CA GLY A 34 -7.01 -63.40 31.23
C GLY A 34 -7.45 -64.60 30.40
N THR A 35 -6.53 -65.17 29.63
CA THR A 35 -6.82 -66.29 28.72
C THR A 35 -6.29 -67.62 29.22
N THR A 36 -6.78 -68.71 28.63
CA THR A 36 -6.30 -70.08 28.87
C THR A 36 -4.83 -70.30 28.51
N ASN A 37 -4.29 -69.53 27.56
CA ASN A 37 -2.92 -69.68 27.06
C ASN A 37 -1.92 -68.78 27.81
N GLY A 38 -2.33 -68.17 28.94
CA GLY A 38 -1.45 -67.33 29.72
C GLY A 38 -1.17 -65.97 29.12
N ARG A 39 -2.13 -65.44 28.36
CA ARG A 39 -2.10 -64.09 27.82
C ARG A 39 -3.13 -63.22 28.53
N ILE A 40 -2.85 -61.93 28.58
CA ILE A 40 -3.82 -60.92 29.02
C ILE A 40 -4.21 -60.09 27.80
N ALA A 41 -5.48 -60.16 27.45
CA ALA A 41 -6.10 -59.31 26.46
C ALA A 41 -6.57 -58.00 27.09
N MET A 42 -6.17 -56.86 26.52
CA MET A 42 -6.59 -55.55 27.03
C MET A 42 -7.36 -54.81 25.95
N TRP A 43 -8.60 -54.41 26.24
CA TRP A 43 -9.37 -53.49 25.40
C TRP A 43 -9.36 -52.11 26.04
N ARG A 44 -8.97 -51.10 25.28
CA ARG A 44 -9.04 -49.69 25.70
C ARG A 44 -10.25 -49.03 25.05
N MET A 45 -11.04 -48.29 25.82
CA MET A 45 -12.09 -47.46 25.27
C MET A 45 -11.46 -46.27 24.52
N VAL A 46 -11.92 -46.01 23.30
CA VAL A 46 -11.48 -44.91 22.45
C VAL A 46 -12.73 -44.20 21.93
N VAL A 47 -12.77 -42.87 22.07
CA VAL A 47 -13.83 -42.04 21.49
C VAL A 47 -13.38 -41.60 20.10
N GLN A 48 -14.08 -42.03 19.05
CA GLN A 48 -13.86 -41.51 17.69
C GLN A 48 -14.91 -40.45 17.36
N SER A 49 -14.46 -39.31 16.86
CA SER A 49 -15.35 -38.33 16.22
C SER A 49 -15.77 -38.87 14.85
N GLY A 50 -17.07 -39.19 14.71
CA GLY A 50 -17.66 -39.50 13.42
C GLY A 50 -17.66 -38.27 12.50
N SER A 51 -17.60 -38.51 11.18
CA SER A 51 -17.69 -37.46 10.14
C SER A 51 -19.03 -36.72 10.11
N SER A 52 -20.04 -37.21 10.83
CA SER A 52 -21.35 -36.58 11.00
C SER A 52 -21.44 -35.88 12.35
N ARG A 53 -21.71 -34.56 12.33
CA ARG A 53 -21.96 -33.72 13.50
C ARG A 53 -22.92 -34.39 14.49
N GLY A 54 -22.40 -34.87 15.63
CA GLY A 54 -23.19 -35.10 16.86
C GLY A 54 -23.23 -36.51 17.47
N ASP A 55 -22.64 -37.56 16.86
CA ASP A 55 -22.78 -38.93 17.36
C ASP A 55 -21.40 -39.53 17.77
N THR A 56 -20.90 -39.19 18.96
CA THR A 56 -19.67 -39.78 19.54
C THR A 56 -19.98 -41.11 20.21
N LYS A 57 -19.77 -42.22 19.50
CA LYS A 57 -19.93 -43.57 20.09
C LYS A 57 -18.61 -44.08 20.66
N PRO A 58 -18.57 -44.55 21.92
CA PRO A 58 -17.38 -45.20 22.47
C PRO A 58 -17.11 -46.50 21.73
N GLN A 59 -15.89 -46.70 21.22
CA GLN A 59 -15.45 -47.93 20.58
C GLN A 59 -14.32 -48.57 21.40
N TRP A 60 -14.35 -49.89 21.54
CA TRP A 60 -13.29 -50.63 22.24
C TRP A 60 -12.24 -51.12 21.26
N LYS A 61 -10.97 -50.83 21.55
CA LYS A 61 -9.83 -51.27 20.75
C LYS A 61 -9.00 -52.30 21.50
N LEU A 62 -8.86 -53.49 20.92
CA LEU A 62 -8.01 -54.57 21.44
C LEU A 62 -6.52 -54.22 21.28
N GLN A 63 -5.72 -54.50 22.31
CA GLN A 63 -4.27 -54.34 22.33
C GLN A 63 -3.56 -55.69 22.11
N THR A 64 -2.25 -55.62 21.83
CA THR A 64 -1.39 -56.80 21.71
C THR A 64 -1.36 -57.59 23.03
N PRO A 65 -1.27 -58.93 22.96
CA PRO A 65 -1.32 -59.78 24.13
C PRO A 65 -0.12 -59.54 25.04
N THR A 66 -0.38 -59.46 26.35
CA THR A 66 0.69 -59.53 27.36
C THR A 66 0.87 -60.98 27.79
N GLU A 67 1.99 -61.60 27.44
CA GLU A 67 2.30 -62.98 27.82
C GLU A 67 2.85 -63.05 29.25
N ILE A 68 2.16 -63.78 30.11
CA ILE A 68 2.56 -64.03 31.51
C ILE A 68 2.88 -65.50 31.79
N GLY A 69 2.54 -66.39 30.85
CA GLY A 69 2.78 -67.82 30.92
C GLY A 69 1.87 -68.53 31.92
N GLY A 70 1.34 -69.69 31.54
CA GLY A 70 0.43 -70.48 32.38
C GLY A 70 -0.99 -69.91 32.46
N ASN A 71 -1.97 -70.75 32.80
CA ASN A 71 -3.39 -70.40 32.71
C ASN A 71 -3.75 -69.21 33.65
N VAL A 72 -4.33 -68.12 33.11
CA VAL A 72 -4.71 -66.96 33.91
C VAL A 72 -6.05 -67.21 34.58
N THR A 73 -6.05 -67.31 35.90
CA THR A 73 -7.25 -67.65 36.69
C THR A 73 -7.94 -66.43 37.27
N GLN A 74 -7.19 -65.39 37.61
CA GLN A 74 -7.71 -64.19 38.24
C GLN A 74 -6.94 -62.94 37.81
N LEU A 75 -7.68 -61.86 37.57
CA LEU A 75 -7.15 -60.52 37.31
C LEU A 75 -7.78 -59.52 38.27
N GLN A 76 -6.98 -58.63 38.84
CA GLN A 76 -7.50 -57.55 39.68
C GLN A 76 -6.67 -56.28 39.56
N TRP A 77 -7.34 -55.17 39.26
CA TRP A 77 -6.74 -53.84 39.30
C TRP A 77 -6.62 -53.33 40.75
N GLY A 78 -5.48 -52.74 41.09
CA GLY A 78 -5.26 -52.03 42.34
C GLY A 78 -5.91 -50.65 42.32
N SER A 79 -6.37 -50.18 43.49
CA SER A 79 -7.17 -48.96 43.62
C SER A 79 -6.42 -47.64 43.43
N ASN A 80 -5.13 -47.57 43.77
CA ASN A 80 -4.39 -46.29 43.85
C ASN A 80 -3.36 -46.08 42.75
N LEU A 81 -2.65 -47.13 42.33
CA LEU A 81 -1.58 -47.06 41.32
C LEU A 81 -2.00 -47.64 39.98
N ASN A 82 -3.25 -48.11 39.85
CA ASN A 82 -3.76 -48.78 38.65
C ASN A 82 -2.81 -49.88 38.15
N LEU A 83 -2.26 -50.67 39.08
CA LEU A 83 -1.44 -51.86 38.80
C LEU A 83 -2.37 -53.05 38.58
N LEU A 84 -2.01 -53.96 37.68
CA LEU A 84 -2.79 -55.16 37.42
C LEU A 84 -2.12 -56.37 38.07
N ALA A 85 -2.77 -56.95 39.07
CA ALA A 85 -2.37 -58.24 39.60
C ALA A 85 -2.95 -59.34 38.71
N ALA A 86 -2.08 -60.21 38.22
CA ALA A 86 -2.45 -61.37 37.41
C ALA A 86 -1.98 -62.65 38.09
N ASN A 87 -2.93 -63.52 38.42
CA ASN A 87 -2.66 -64.83 38.99
C ASN A 87 -2.66 -65.87 37.85
N ASN A 88 -1.48 -66.29 37.44
CA ASN A 88 -1.36 -67.52 36.65
C ASN A 88 -1.38 -68.71 37.63
N SER A 89 -1.72 -69.91 37.17
CA SER A 89 -1.85 -71.10 38.05
C SER A 89 -0.62 -71.42 38.91
N ASN A 90 0.53 -70.77 38.67
CA ASN A 90 1.81 -71.04 39.29
C ASN A 90 2.32 -69.88 40.17
N THR A 91 2.04 -68.63 39.81
CA THR A 91 2.59 -67.40 40.39
C THR A 91 1.63 -66.21 40.22
N VAL A 92 1.73 -65.27 41.17
CA VAL A 92 1.06 -63.96 41.08
C VAL A 92 2.06 -62.93 40.58
N LEU A 93 1.73 -62.27 39.47
CA LEU A 93 2.52 -61.22 38.84
C LEU A 93 1.82 -59.86 39.04
N ILE A 94 2.60 -58.83 39.37
CA ILE A 94 2.12 -57.45 39.42
C ILE A 94 2.62 -56.74 38.18
N LEU A 95 1.71 -56.43 37.27
CA LEU A 95 1.99 -55.74 36.04
C LEU A 95 1.87 -54.23 36.25
N CYS A 96 2.91 -53.52 35.87
CA CYS A 96 2.93 -52.07 35.76
C CYS A 96 2.82 -51.67 34.29
N GLU A 97 2.11 -50.58 34.03
CA GLU A 97 2.09 -49.98 32.71
C GLU A 97 3.46 -49.37 32.42
N HIS A 98 4.03 -49.75 31.28
CA HIS A 98 5.31 -49.24 30.82
C HIS A 98 5.14 -48.68 29.40
N VAL A 99 5.59 -47.44 29.21
CA VAL A 99 5.62 -46.83 27.88
C VAL A 99 6.75 -47.49 27.09
N MET A 100 6.41 -48.06 25.93
CA MET A 100 7.40 -48.69 25.05
C MET A 100 8.52 -47.71 24.70
N SER A 101 9.76 -48.19 24.83
CA SER A 101 10.94 -47.38 24.61
C SER A 101 11.28 -47.28 23.12
N ALA A 102 11.69 -46.10 22.70
CA ALA A 102 12.24 -45.88 21.37
C ALA A 102 13.37 -44.86 21.44
N HIS A 103 14.37 -45.03 20.56
CA HIS A 103 15.51 -44.12 20.48
C HIS A 103 15.99 -44.00 19.03
N PHE A 104 16.42 -42.81 18.65
CA PHE A 104 17.02 -42.53 17.35
C PHE A 104 18.33 -41.78 17.53
N SER A 105 19.37 -42.18 16.78
CA SER A 105 20.68 -41.52 16.77
C SER A 105 21.49 -42.00 15.57
N HIS A 106 22.26 -41.11 14.93
CA HIS A 106 23.17 -41.45 13.83
C HIS A 106 22.52 -42.30 12.73
N GLN A 107 21.30 -41.94 12.30
CA GLN A 107 20.54 -42.66 11.25
C GLN A 107 20.18 -44.11 11.62
N VAL A 108 20.19 -44.45 12.91
CA VAL A 108 19.73 -45.73 13.46
C VAL A 108 18.55 -45.46 14.39
N ALA A 109 17.47 -46.21 14.22
CA ALA A 109 16.30 -46.16 15.09
C ALA A 109 16.08 -47.52 15.76
N ALA A 110 15.77 -47.53 17.05
CA ALA A 110 15.25 -48.70 17.75
C ALA A 110 13.86 -48.40 18.29
N VAL A 111 12.89 -49.29 18.03
CA VAL A 111 11.51 -49.21 18.53
C VAL A 111 11.16 -50.52 19.21
N GLN A 112 10.74 -50.44 20.47
CA GLN A 112 10.28 -51.61 21.23
C GLN A 112 8.90 -52.06 20.73
N LEU A 113 8.78 -53.36 20.43
CA LEU A 113 7.53 -53.99 19.98
C LEU A 113 6.86 -54.79 21.09
N SER A 114 7.66 -55.43 21.92
CA SER A 114 7.21 -56.23 23.06
C SER A 114 8.16 -55.98 24.24
N PRO A 115 7.85 -56.51 25.45
CA PRO A 115 8.75 -56.39 26.59
C PRO A 115 10.18 -56.88 26.34
N THR A 116 10.41 -57.75 25.36
CA THR A 116 11.73 -58.32 25.03
C THR A 116 12.15 -58.14 23.57
N GLN A 117 11.27 -57.64 22.69
CA GLN A 117 11.57 -57.46 21.27
C GLN A 117 11.74 -56.00 20.88
N LEU A 118 12.79 -55.72 20.11
CA LEU A 118 13.11 -54.43 19.53
C LEU A 118 13.24 -54.56 18.01
N ASN A 119 12.72 -53.59 17.27
CA ASN A 119 12.97 -53.41 15.85
C ASN A 119 14.04 -52.35 15.67
N ILE A 120 15.11 -52.67 14.94
CA ILE A 120 16.20 -51.74 14.64
C ILE A 120 16.20 -51.46 13.14
N THR A 121 16.17 -50.18 12.78
CA THR A 121 16.19 -49.71 11.39
C THR A 121 17.42 -48.85 11.15
N GLN A 122 18.25 -49.21 10.18
CA GLN A 122 19.40 -48.43 9.72
C GLN A 122 19.07 -47.73 8.40
N PHE A 123 18.97 -46.40 8.41
CA PHE A 123 18.59 -45.63 7.23
C PHE A 123 19.72 -45.45 6.21
N HIS A 124 20.98 -45.57 6.63
CA HIS A 124 22.13 -45.47 5.72
C HIS A 124 22.30 -46.70 4.81
N THR A 125 21.91 -47.89 5.28
CA THR A 125 21.99 -49.17 4.56
C THR A 125 20.62 -49.69 4.12
N GLY A 126 19.52 -49.17 4.68
CA GLY A 126 18.17 -49.70 4.47
C GLY A 126 17.92 -51.05 5.15
N LEU A 127 18.75 -51.44 6.12
CA LEU A 127 18.64 -52.72 6.81
C LEU A 127 17.69 -52.63 8.01
N HIS A 128 16.92 -53.70 8.21
CA HIS A 128 16.02 -53.87 9.35
C HIS A 128 16.40 -55.13 10.12
N PHE A 129 16.50 -55.01 11.44
CA PHE A 129 16.81 -56.11 12.34
C PHE A 129 15.71 -56.27 13.39
N SER A 130 15.41 -57.51 13.75
CA SER A 130 14.67 -57.83 14.97
C SER A 130 15.66 -58.28 16.03
N LEU A 131 15.70 -57.56 17.15
CA LEU A 131 16.53 -57.90 18.30
C LEU A 131 15.64 -58.51 19.38
N GLN A 132 15.93 -59.75 19.73
CA GLN A 132 15.37 -60.42 20.91
C GLN A 132 16.33 -60.20 22.08
N SER A 133 15.85 -59.53 23.12
CA SER A 133 16.60 -59.30 24.36
C SER A 133 16.32 -60.39 25.38
N ASP A 134 17.35 -60.75 26.16
CA ASP A 134 17.24 -61.68 27.29
C ASP A 134 16.63 -61.02 28.53
N ILE A 135 16.46 -59.69 28.51
CA ILE A 135 15.91 -58.89 29.61
C ILE A 135 14.66 -58.14 29.18
N HIS A 136 13.78 -57.85 30.14
CA HIS A 136 12.66 -56.94 29.93
C HIS A 136 13.17 -55.51 29.71
N VAL A 137 12.99 -55.01 28.48
CA VAL A 137 13.46 -53.70 28.07
C VAL A 137 12.68 -52.61 28.80
N ARG A 138 13.39 -51.86 29.65
CA ARG A 138 12.91 -50.63 30.29
C ARG A 138 13.39 -49.38 29.56
N GLY A 139 14.49 -49.49 28.82
CA GLY A 139 15.07 -48.41 28.03
C GLY A 139 16.02 -48.96 26.97
N VAL A 140 16.16 -48.19 25.88
CA VAL A 140 17.05 -48.48 24.77
C VAL A 140 17.80 -47.21 24.37
N CYS A 141 19.06 -47.36 24.00
CA CYS A 141 19.86 -46.30 23.39
C CYS A 141 20.62 -46.90 22.21
N VAL A 142 20.61 -46.17 21.09
CA VAL A 142 21.30 -46.59 19.86
C VAL A 142 22.40 -45.62 19.51
N THR A 143 23.45 -46.16 18.91
CA THR A 143 24.53 -45.44 18.24
C THR A 143 24.67 -46.01 16.83
N LYS A 144 25.61 -45.48 16.04
CA LYS A 144 25.91 -45.99 14.70
C LYS A 144 26.21 -47.50 14.69
N ASP A 145 26.98 -47.97 15.68
CA ASP A 145 27.56 -49.31 15.67
C ASP A 145 27.06 -50.21 16.82
N SER A 146 26.29 -49.68 17.79
CA SER A 146 25.78 -50.47 18.92
C SER A 146 24.38 -50.09 19.38
N VAL A 147 23.68 -51.07 19.96
CA VAL A 147 22.37 -50.96 20.61
C VAL A 147 22.50 -51.41 22.05
N THR A 148 22.23 -50.51 23.00
CA THR A 148 22.29 -50.79 24.43
C THR A 148 20.88 -50.85 25.01
N VAL A 149 20.60 -51.91 25.77
CA VAL A 149 19.31 -52.21 26.37
C VAL A 149 19.48 -52.40 27.88
N TRP A 150 18.55 -51.91 28.68
CA TRP A 150 18.60 -52.08 30.14
C TRP A 150 17.21 -52.28 30.77
N ASN A 151 17.18 -52.92 31.94
CA ASN A 151 15.96 -53.17 32.73
C ASN A 151 15.96 -52.47 34.11
N GLY A 152 17.05 -51.75 34.44
CA GLY A 152 17.25 -51.10 35.74
C GLY A 152 18.16 -51.86 36.70
N LYS A 153 18.44 -53.14 36.45
CA LYS A 153 19.37 -53.99 37.22
C LYS A 153 20.50 -54.57 36.37
N GLN A 154 20.30 -54.65 35.07
CA GLN A 154 21.24 -55.22 34.10
C GLN A 154 21.25 -54.35 32.85
N VAL A 155 22.44 -54.18 32.28
CA VAL A 155 22.68 -53.48 31.01
C VAL A 155 23.30 -54.48 30.05
N THR A 156 22.80 -54.51 28.82
CA THR A 156 23.24 -55.42 27.75
C THR A 156 23.52 -54.60 26.50
N VAL A 157 24.71 -54.77 25.91
CA VAL A 157 25.16 -54.06 24.71
C VAL A 157 25.26 -55.02 23.55
N TYR A 158 24.64 -54.66 22.43
CA TYR A 158 24.71 -55.40 21.18
C TYR A 158 25.46 -54.58 20.13
N GLU A 159 26.44 -55.18 19.46
CA GLU A 159 27.15 -54.58 18.34
C GLU A 159 26.47 -54.95 17.02
N LEU A 160 26.35 -53.95 16.14
CA LEU A 160 25.79 -54.04 14.79
C LEU A 160 26.91 -54.41 13.80
N SER A 161 27.16 -55.71 13.62
CA SER A 161 28.15 -56.20 12.65
C SER A 161 27.46 -56.69 11.36
N GLY A 162 27.35 -55.80 10.37
CA GLY A 162 26.80 -56.14 9.05
C GLY A 162 25.33 -56.57 9.12
N THR A 163 25.03 -57.83 8.83
CA THR A 163 23.67 -58.39 8.85
C THR A 163 23.28 -59.06 10.18
N SER A 164 24.17 -59.05 11.19
CA SER A 164 23.93 -59.74 12.47
C SER A 164 24.16 -58.84 13.67
N LEU A 165 23.31 -58.99 14.69
CA LEU A 165 23.48 -58.38 16.02
C LEU A 165 24.20 -59.36 16.94
N ARG A 166 25.30 -58.93 17.55
CA ARG A 166 26.08 -59.74 18.48
C ARG A 166 26.06 -59.11 19.86
N ASN A 167 25.84 -59.91 20.90
CA ASN A 167 25.95 -59.43 22.28
C ASN A 167 27.44 -59.25 22.64
N THR A 168 27.85 -58.01 22.89
CA THR A 168 29.23 -57.61 23.17
C THR A 168 29.52 -57.61 24.67
N GLY A 169 28.50 -57.45 25.51
CA GLY A 169 28.65 -57.39 26.95
C GLY A 169 27.31 -57.31 27.67
N SER A 170 27.19 -58.04 28.77
CA SER A 170 26.08 -57.91 29.72
C SER A 170 26.63 -57.87 31.14
N PHE A 171 26.23 -56.87 31.92
CA PHE A 171 26.71 -56.70 33.28
C PHE A 171 25.62 -56.17 34.22
N PRO A 172 25.65 -56.55 35.51
CA PRO A 172 24.73 -56.02 36.51
C PRO A 172 25.04 -54.54 36.79
N CYS A 173 24.00 -53.72 36.82
CA CYS A 173 24.06 -52.28 37.02
C CYS A 173 22.71 -51.73 37.50
N ASP A 174 22.69 -51.17 38.71
CA ASP A 174 21.52 -50.52 39.30
C ASP A 174 21.35 -49.08 38.75
N SER A 175 21.04 -48.97 37.46
CA SER A 175 20.87 -47.68 36.77
C SER A 175 19.54 -47.60 36.07
N HIS A 176 18.73 -46.60 36.42
CA HIS A 176 17.41 -46.39 35.82
C HIS A 176 17.47 -45.73 34.44
N VAL A 177 18.52 -44.95 34.16
CA VAL A 177 18.74 -44.25 32.90
C VAL A 177 20.17 -44.53 32.43
N VAL A 178 20.35 -44.80 31.14
CA VAL A 178 21.65 -45.01 30.52
C VAL A 178 21.73 -44.16 29.26
N ALA A 179 22.86 -43.50 29.06
CA ALA A 179 23.18 -42.82 27.81
C ALA A 179 24.46 -43.39 27.20
N VAL A 180 24.65 -43.24 25.89
CA VAL A 180 25.79 -43.81 25.16
C VAL A 180 26.44 -42.74 24.29
N HIS A 181 27.77 -42.68 24.30
CA HIS A 181 28.57 -41.85 23.39
C HIS A 181 29.79 -42.64 22.92
N GLY A 182 29.86 -42.94 21.61
CA GLY A 182 30.88 -43.85 21.07
C GLY A 182 30.80 -45.20 21.79
N GLU A 183 31.93 -45.66 22.36
CA GLU A 183 32.01 -46.89 23.16
C GLU A 183 31.74 -46.69 24.66
N ASN A 184 31.51 -45.46 25.12
CA ASN A 184 31.33 -45.18 26.54
C ASN A 184 29.83 -45.21 26.92
N LEU A 185 29.52 -45.93 28.00
CA LEU A 185 28.21 -45.98 28.64
C LEU A 185 28.19 -45.04 29.85
N TYR A 186 27.14 -44.24 29.99
CA TYR A 186 26.93 -43.35 31.12
C TYR A 186 25.80 -43.91 31.97
N THR A 187 26.14 -44.43 33.14
CA THR A 187 25.20 -45.06 34.08
C THR A 187 25.06 -44.22 35.34
N VAL A 188 23.86 -44.15 35.89
CA VAL A 188 23.52 -43.38 37.09
C VAL A 188 23.53 -44.29 38.32
N GLU A 189 24.19 -43.82 39.36
CA GLU A 189 24.09 -44.33 40.74
C GLU A 189 23.80 -43.15 41.70
N PRO A 190 23.41 -43.41 42.96
CA PRO A 190 23.14 -42.33 43.90
C PRO A 190 24.30 -41.31 43.99
N ASN A 191 23.98 -40.03 43.76
CA ASN A 191 24.91 -38.88 43.71
C ASN A 191 26.07 -38.97 42.70
N ARG A 192 26.04 -39.87 41.70
CA ARG A 192 27.14 -39.98 40.73
C ARG A 192 26.74 -40.54 39.38
N VAL A 193 27.39 -40.06 38.33
CA VAL A 193 27.35 -40.67 37.00
C VAL A 193 28.68 -41.37 36.75
N GLN A 194 28.61 -42.65 36.37
CA GLN A 194 29.77 -43.47 36.04
C GLN A 194 29.89 -43.65 34.54
N ILE A 195 31.09 -43.41 34.01
CA ILE A 195 31.43 -43.69 32.62
C ILE A 195 32.04 -45.09 32.57
N ARG A 196 31.42 -46.01 31.83
CA ARG A 196 31.80 -47.43 31.76
C ARG A 196 32.10 -47.86 30.32
N THR A 197 32.92 -48.90 30.16
CA THR A 197 33.07 -49.60 28.88
C THR A 197 31.85 -50.51 28.61
N PRO A 198 31.69 -51.04 27.38
CA PRO A 198 30.60 -51.97 27.07
C PRO A 198 30.62 -53.27 27.92
N GLN A 199 31.78 -53.62 28.46
CA GLN A 199 31.95 -54.76 29.38
C GLN A 199 31.66 -54.43 30.85
N GLY A 200 31.35 -53.16 31.17
CA GLY A 200 31.00 -52.71 32.52
C GLY A 200 32.14 -52.12 33.36
N THR A 201 33.36 -51.99 32.80
CA THR A 201 34.52 -51.44 33.54
C THR A 201 34.41 -49.91 33.67
N VAL A 202 34.52 -49.38 34.89
CA VAL A 202 34.44 -47.93 35.16
C VAL A 202 35.72 -47.20 34.72
N LYS A 203 35.58 -46.20 33.85
CA LYS A 203 36.66 -45.32 33.35
C LYS A 203 36.78 -44.04 34.16
N GLN A 204 35.65 -43.39 34.47
CA GLN A 204 35.61 -42.10 35.14
C GLN A 204 34.34 -41.96 36.00
N LEU A 205 34.44 -41.18 37.08
CA LEU A 205 33.33 -40.84 37.98
C LEU A 205 33.02 -39.34 37.90
N LEU A 206 31.75 -38.99 37.70
CA LEU A 206 31.24 -37.62 37.82
C LEU A 206 30.39 -37.54 39.10
N THR A 207 30.89 -36.84 40.11
CA THR A 207 30.26 -36.74 41.43
C THR A 207 29.37 -35.51 41.54
N PHE A 208 28.22 -35.68 42.19
CA PHE A 208 27.26 -34.62 42.50
C PHE A 208 27.20 -34.41 44.02
N SER A 209 27.09 -33.14 44.44
CA SER A 209 26.96 -32.81 45.86
C SER A 209 25.54 -33.11 46.36
N LYS A 210 25.35 -33.20 47.68
CA LYS A 210 24.01 -33.36 48.28
C LYS A 210 23.03 -32.23 47.91
N ALA A 211 23.54 -31.02 47.69
CA ALA A 211 22.73 -29.88 47.27
C ALA A 211 22.35 -29.96 45.78
N GLU A 212 23.16 -30.65 44.98
CA GLU A 212 22.89 -30.84 43.56
C GLU A 212 21.85 -31.94 43.31
N GLY A 213 21.66 -32.87 44.26
CA GLY A 213 20.71 -33.97 44.15
C GLY A 213 21.26 -35.19 43.40
N ASN A 214 20.43 -36.21 43.26
CA ASN A 214 20.76 -37.39 42.48
C ASN A 214 20.51 -37.13 40.99
N PRO A 215 21.42 -37.53 40.09
CA PRO A 215 21.14 -37.56 38.66
C PRO A 215 19.93 -38.45 38.37
N VAL A 216 19.01 -38.00 37.54
CA VAL A 216 17.81 -38.76 37.12
C VAL A 216 17.68 -38.82 35.61
N LEU A 217 18.08 -37.76 34.91
CA LEU A 217 17.96 -37.62 33.46
C LEU A 217 19.33 -37.48 32.83
N LEU A 218 19.58 -38.24 31.76
CA LEU A 218 20.78 -38.14 30.93
C LEU A 218 20.38 -37.99 29.47
N ASN A 219 21.03 -37.07 28.77
CA ASN A 219 20.93 -37.01 27.32
C ASN A 219 22.29 -36.64 26.72
N VAL A 220 22.65 -37.32 25.63
CA VAL A 220 23.88 -37.05 24.89
C VAL A 220 23.49 -36.56 23.50
N ARG A 221 24.08 -35.45 23.07
CA ARG A 221 24.01 -34.99 21.69
C ARG A 221 25.38 -34.57 21.18
N GLN A 222 25.80 -35.13 20.05
CA GLN A 222 27.18 -35.08 19.57
C GLN A 222 28.17 -35.27 20.73
N SER A 223 28.96 -34.26 21.06
CA SER A 223 30.00 -34.31 22.09
C SER A 223 29.56 -33.77 23.45
N TYR A 224 28.26 -33.58 23.71
CA TYR A 224 27.79 -32.98 24.94
C TYR A 224 26.84 -33.92 25.69
N LEU A 225 27.06 -34.06 27.00
CA LEU A 225 26.20 -34.78 27.93
C LEU A 225 25.52 -33.77 28.84
N VAL A 226 24.19 -33.76 28.86
CA VAL A 226 23.41 -33.03 29.86
C VAL A 226 22.89 -33.97 30.94
N VAL A 227 23.03 -33.54 32.18
CA VAL A 227 22.57 -34.26 33.37
C VAL A 227 21.56 -33.40 34.11
N GLY A 228 20.36 -33.94 34.32
CA GLY A 228 19.31 -33.34 35.15
C GLY A 228 19.14 -34.13 36.45
N THR A 229 19.02 -33.44 37.58
CA THR A 229 18.89 -34.07 38.91
C THR A 229 17.46 -34.01 39.48
N ASP A 230 17.20 -34.80 40.52
CA ASP A 230 15.93 -34.83 41.25
C ASP A 230 15.58 -33.50 41.95
N THR A 231 16.59 -32.72 42.35
CA THR A 231 16.42 -31.36 42.91
C THR A 231 16.42 -30.27 41.84
N ALA A 232 16.13 -30.61 40.59
CA ALA A 232 16.01 -29.67 39.47
C ALA A 232 17.29 -28.88 39.11
N ASN A 233 18.46 -29.47 39.35
CA ASN A 233 19.72 -28.91 38.86
C ASN A 233 20.10 -29.49 37.48
N ILE A 234 20.72 -28.66 36.64
CA ILE A 234 21.23 -29.05 35.33
C ILE A 234 22.72 -28.80 35.25
N ARG A 235 23.43 -29.77 34.66
CA ARG A 235 24.87 -29.70 34.40
C ARG A 235 25.22 -30.27 33.03
N VAL A 236 25.99 -29.54 32.24
CA VAL A 236 26.46 -29.96 30.92
C VAL A 236 27.94 -30.36 31.00
N PHE A 237 28.31 -31.46 30.35
CA PHE A 237 29.67 -31.96 30.24
C PHE A 237 30.09 -32.07 28.77
N ASP A 238 31.31 -31.67 28.48
CA ASP A 238 31.98 -31.85 27.18
C ASP A 238 32.69 -33.21 27.16
N LEU A 239 32.34 -34.00 26.14
CA LEU A 239 32.80 -35.37 25.86
C LEU A 239 33.78 -35.43 24.66
N SER A 240 34.15 -34.30 24.06
CA SER A 240 35.09 -34.25 22.92
C SER A 240 36.49 -34.72 23.31
N ARG A 241 36.83 -34.64 24.61
CA ARG A 241 38.11 -35.03 25.19
C ARG A 241 38.04 -36.44 25.78
N ARG A 242 39.22 -37.00 26.08
CA ARG A 242 39.34 -38.35 26.67
C ARG A 242 38.58 -38.50 27.99
N ASP A 243 38.59 -37.45 28.81
CA ASP A 243 37.86 -37.37 30.08
C ASP A 243 36.75 -36.33 29.94
N ALA A 244 35.56 -36.67 30.45
CA ALA A 244 34.43 -35.76 30.48
C ALA A 244 34.72 -34.59 31.44
N LYS A 245 34.57 -33.36 30.97
CA LYS A 245 34.76 -32.14 31.78
C LYS A 245 33.48 -31.33 31.82
N ALA A 246 33.21 -30.66 32.94
CA ALA A 246 32.07 -29.75 33.03
C ALA A 246 32.23 -28.62 32.00
N HIS A 247 31.22 -28.43 31.18
CA HIS A 247 31.14 -27.35 30.19
C HIS A 247 30.66 -26.05 30.83
N CYS A 248 29.74 -26.15 31.80
CA CYS A 248 29.19 -25.02 32.53
C CYS A 248 29.09 -25.29 34.04
N SER A 249 28.83 -24.22 34.81
CA SER A 249 28.42 -24.33 36.22
C SER A 249 27.05 -24.99 36.34
N THR A 250 26.79 -25.60 37.48
CA THR A 250 25.48 -26.19 37.79
C THR A 250 24.44 -25.08 37.93
N LYS A 251 23.31 -25.20 37.22
CA LYS A 251 22.19 -24.25 37.29
C LYS A 251 21.02 -24.87 38.05
N ASN A 252 20.52 -24.17 39.06
CA ASN A 252 19.29 -24.54 39.75
C ASN A 252 18.08 -23.87 39.08
N LEU A 253 17.13 -24.68 38.60
CA LEU A 253 15.93 -24.18 37.94
C LEU A 253 14.78 -23.87 38.90
N ALA A 254 14.80 -24.41 40.13
CA ALA A 254 13.74 -24.21 41.11
C ALA A 254 13.59 -22.73 41.51
N ASP A 255 14.67 -21.95 41.45
CA ASP A 255 14.66 -20.52 41.76
C ASP A 255 14.07 -19.66 40.63
N GLN A 256 14.11 -20.14 39.39
CA GLN A 256 13.70 -19.37 38.20
C GLN A 256 12.32 -19.75 37.67
N ILE A 257 11.86 -20.97 37.93
CA ILE A 257 10.60 -21.48 37.39
C ILE A 257 9.58 -21.65 38.54
N PRO A 258 8.50 -20.86 38.56
CA PRO A 258 7.47 -20.98 39.58
C PRO A 258 6.72 -22.31 39.45
N ASN A 259 6.37 -22.93 40.58
CA ASN A 259 5.65 -24.21 40.65
C ASN A 259 6.37 -25.40 39.99
N LEU A 260 7.70 -25.37 39.87
CA LEU A 260 8.47 -26.53 39.41
C LEU A 260 8.35 -27.69 40.40
N GLY A 261 7.79 -28.81 39.96
CA GLY A 261 7.70 -30.05 40.73
C GLY A 261 8.87 -30.99 40.46
N ALA A 262 9.01 -31.44 39.22
CA ALA A 262 10.09 -32.35 38.81
C ALA A 262 10.48 -32.17 37.34
N LEU A 263 11.74 -32.45 37.01
CA LEU A 263 12.21 -32.51 35.62
C LEU A 263 11.66 -33.77 34.94
N ARG A 264 11.03 -33.62 33.77
CA ARG A 264 10.48 -34.73 32.98
C ARG A 264 11.41 -35.14 31.83
N SER A 265 12.00 -34.15 31.16
CA SER A 265 12.94 -34.38 30.04
C SER A 265 13.92 -33.22 29.93
N VAL A 266 15.19 -33.53 29.65
CA VAL A 266 16.26 -32.56 29.45
C VAL A 266 17.08 -33.01 28.24
N LYS A 267 17.30 -32.11 27.28
CA LYS A 267 18.08 -32.37 26.06
C LYS A 267 18.91 -31.16 25.67
N CYS A 268 20.14 -31.39 25.22
CA CYS A 268 21.02 -30.34 24.72
C CYS A 268 21.07 -30.32 23.19
N ASN A 269 21.36 -29.15 22.62
CA ASN A 269 21.63 -29.01 21.19
C ASN A 269 23.03 -29.54 20.82
N ALA A 270 23.33 -29.58 19.52
CA ALA A 270 24.54 -30.23 18.98
C ALA A 270 25.87 -29.61 19.45
N ASN A 271 25.90 -28.30 19.75
CA ASN A 271 27.10 -27.59 20.22
C ASN A 271 27.10 -27.33 21.75
N GLY A 272 26.08 -27.81 22.48
CA GLY A 272 25.98 -27.67 23.93
C GLY A 272 25.63 -26.25 24.43
N SER A 273 25.33 -25.30 23.54
CA SER A 273 25.01 -23.91 23.93
C SER A 273 23.61 -23.75 24.52
N GLN A 274 22.66 -24.63 24.18
CA GLN A 274 21.28 -24.56 24.63
C GLN A 274 20.77 -25.90 25.14
N VAL A 275 19.97 -25.85 26.20
CA VAL A 275 19.33 -27.01 26.83
C VAL A 275 17.82 -26.79 26.91
N SER A 276 17.05 -27.65 26.24
CA SER A 276 15.60 -27.68 26.33
C SER A 276 15.13 -28.55 27.49
N ILE A 277 14.08 -28.12 28.20
CA ILE A 277 13.61 -28.74 29.45
C ILE A 277 12.08 -28.82 29.44
N LEU A 278 11.56 -30.00 29.80
CA LEU A 278 10.15 -30.24 30.13
C LEU A 278 10.03 -30.50 31.63
N ILE A 279 9.04 -29.88 32.27
CA ILE A 279 8.78 -30.03 33.71
C ILE A 279 7.37 -30.55 33.99
N SER A 280 7.20 -31.12 35.18
CA SER A 280 5.91 -31.34 35.80
C SER A 280 5.74 -30.32 36.91
N GLN A 281 4.54 -29.73 37.02
CA GLN A 281 4.21 -28.81 38.09
C GLN A 281 4.09 -29.56 39.44
N VAL A 282 4.05 -28.84 40.55
CA VAL A 282 3.87 -29.42 41.91
C VAL A 282 2.59 -30.28 42.03
N ASN A 283 1.57 -30.00 41.22
CA ASN A 283 0.33 -30.78 41.14
C ASN A 283 0.47 -32.11 40.35
N GLY A 284 1.67 -32.42 39.84
CA GLY A 284 1.97 -33.61 39.04
C GLY A 284 1.53 -33.53 37.57
N ARG A 285 0.90 -32.44 37.13
CA ARG A 285 0.51 -32.25 35.72
C ARG A 285 1.72 -31.78 34.89
N PRO A 286 1.82 -32.21 33.62
CA PRO A 286 2.82 -31.65 32.72
C PRO A 286 2.55 -30.16 32.50
N ASP A 287 3.62 -29.36 32.46
CA ASP A 287 3.47 -27.96 32.16
C ASP A 287 3.21 -27.73 30.66
N HIS A 288 2.56 -26.62 30.35
CA HIS A 288 2.21 -26.21 28.98
C HIS A 288 3.37 -25.49 28.27
N LYS A 289 4.52 -25.36 28.95
CA LYS A 289 5.69 -24.60 28.53
C LYS A 289 6.89 -25.50 28.28
N VAL A 290 7.69 -25.12 27.29
CA VAL A 290 9.04 -25.64 27.11
C VAL A 290 10.03 -24.57 27.54
N TYR A 291 10.97 -24.94 28.41
CA TYR A 291 12.01 -24.04 28.90
C TYR A 291 13.32 -24.27 28.14
N PHE A 292 14.03 -23.20 27.85
CA PHE A 292 15.33 -23.22 27.17
C PHE A 292 16.35 -22.52 28.06
N TYR A 293 17.37 -23.26 28.50
CA TYR A 293 18.51 -22.72 29.22
C TYR A 293 19.63 -22.44 28.24
N ASP A 294 19.99 -21.16 28.10
CA ASP A 294 21.17 -20.73 27.36
C ASP A 294 22.39 -20.78 28.30
N VAL A 295 23.34 -21.65 27.95
CA VAL A 295 24.50 -21.98 28.79
C VAL A 295 25.51 -20.83 28.82
N GLU A 296 25.63 -20.07 27.73
CA GLU A 296 26.60 -18.97 27.62
C GLU A 296 26.08 -17.71 28.30
N MET A 297 24.79 -17.40 28.11
CA MET A 297 24.16 -16.21 28.71
C MET A 297 23.64 -16.44 30.13
N ASP A 298 23.62 -17.70 30.60
CA ASP A 298 23.07 -18.14 31.89
C ASP A 298 21.59 -17.74 32.12
N THR A 299 20.82 -17.66 31.03
CA THR A 299 19.40 -17.24 31.03
C THR A 299 18.47 -18.41 30.73
N VAL A 300 17.27 -18.38 31.32
CA VAL A 300 16.19 -19.34 31.02
C VAL A 300 15.05 -18.60 30.33
N THR A 301 14.76 -19.00 29.10
CA THR A 301 13.62 -18.52 28.30
C THR A 301 12.57 -19.62 28.20
N HIS A 302 11.33 -19.28 27.81
CA HIS A 302 10.31 -20.30 27.56
C HIS A 302 9.39 -19.96 26.39
N PHE A 303 8.86 -21.02 25.78
CA PHE A 303 7.78 -20.95 24.82
C PHE A 303 6.51 -21.58 25.39
N ASP A 304 5.41 -20.84 25.35
CA ASP A 304 4.12 -21.25 25.87
C ASP A 304 3.22 -21.76 24.73
N PHE A 305 2.93 -23.06 24.73
CA PHE A 305 2.08 -23.72 23.74
C PHE A 305 0.59 -23.57 24.03
N PHE A 306 0.20 -23.03 25.18
CA PHE A 306 -1.19 -22.73 25.50
C PHE A 306 -1.59 -21.35 24.97
N THR A 307 -0.71 -20.37 25.08
CA THR A 307 -0.95 -18.99 24.60
C THR A 307 -0.36 -18.71 23.22
N GLY A 308 0.57 -19.55 22.75
CA GLY A 308 1.26 -19.39 21.46
C GLY A 308 2.28 -18.25 21.45
N ARG A 309 2.81 -17.83 22.61
CA ARG A 309 3.73 -16.69 22.73
C ARG A 309 5.05 -17.06 23.41
N PRO A 310 6.20 -16.53 22.94
CA PRO A 310 7.45 -16.55 23.69
C PRO A 310 7.44 -15.51 24.83
N SER A 311 8.20 -15.75 25.90
CA SER A 311 8.19 -14.92 27.11
C SER A 311 9.05 -13.65 27.06
N SER A 312 10.00 -13.56 26.12
CA SER A 312 10.93 -12.43 26.01
C SER A 312 10.30 -11.29 25.22
N GLY A 313 9.74 -10.31 25.93
CA GLY A 313 9.27 -9.05 25.36
C GLY A 313 10.41 -8.26 24.73
N ILE A 314 10.40 -8.21 23.40
CA ILE A 314 10.67 -6.99 22.66
C ILE A 314 9.37 -6.71 21.90
N SER A 315 8.72 -5.61 22.24
CA SER A 315 7.63 -5.05 21.47
C SER A 315 8.14 -4.71 20.08
N GLN A 316 7.94 -5.60 19.10
CA GLN A 316 7.77 -5.14 17.73
C GLN A 316 6.36 -4.57 17.65
N GLU A 317 6.31 -3.24 17.67
CA GLU A 317 5.14 -2.45 17.37
C GLU A 317 4.55 -2.86 16.01
N GLU A 318 3.23 -2.99 15.99
CA GLU A 318 2.32 -2.72 14.87
C GLU A 318 2.84 -3.01 13.45
N GLU A 319 2.87 -4.27 13.01
CA GLU A 319 2.67 -4.61 11.57
C GLU A 319 2.42 -6.10 11.26
N SER A 320 2.60 -7.02 12.22
CA SER A 320 2.42 -8.46 11.98
C SER A 320 1.12 -9.03 12.56
N GLU A 321 -0.03 -8.44 12.23
CA GLU A 321 -1.35 -9.08 12.46
C GLU A 321 -1.63 -10.27 11.51
N LYS A 322 -0.69 -10.64 10.63
CA LYS A 322 -0.99 -11.53 9.49
C LYS A 322 -0.81 -13.03 9.70
N GLN A 323 -0.37 -13.52 10.87
CA GLN A 323 -0.35 -14.96 11.13
C GLN A 323 -0.72 -15.26 12.58
N GLN A 324 -2.00 -15.13 12.91
CA GLN A 324 -2.55 -15.66 14.15
C GLN A 324 -2.67 -17.19 14.01
N TRP A 325 -1.57 -17.92 14.20
CA TRP A 325 -1.61 -19.39 14.19
C TRP A 325 -2.42 -19.88 15.40
N SER A 326 -3.34 -20.82 15.16
CA SER A 326 -4.19 -21.45 16.16
C SER A 326 -3.44 -22.45 17.06
N LEU A 327 -2.26 -22.07 17.53
CA LEU A 327 -1.46 -22.87 18.46
C LEU A 327 -2.07 -22.91 19.87
N SER A 328 -3.08 -22.08 20.15
CA SER A 328 -3.66 -21.95 21.48
C SER A 328 -4.29 -23.26 21.97
N GLY A 329 -4.07 -23.57 23.24
CA GLY A 329 -4.65 -24.74 23.90
C GLY A 329 -3.87 -26.06 23.77
N HIS A 330 -2.55 -26.05 23.49
CA HIS A 330 -1.74 -27.27 23.42
C HIS A 330 -0.72 -27.38 24.57
N SER A 331 -0.22 -28.59 24.81
CA SER A 331 0.82 -28.91 25.80
C SER A 331 1.91 -29.80 25.20
N PRO A 332 3.19 -29.55 25.52
CA PRO A 332 4.32 -30.31 24.99
C PRO A 332 4.41 -31.73 25.59
N VAL A 333 4.67 -32.71 24.73
CA VAL A 333 4.78 -34.13 25.11
C VAL A 333 6.20 -34.64 24.93
N SER A 334 6.81 -34.35 23.77
CA SER A 334 8.16 -34.78 23.44
C SER A 334 8.92 -33.64 22.74
N HIS A 335 10.24 -33.61 22.91
CA HIS A 335 11.08 -32.56 22.32
C HIS A 335 12.40 -33.12 21.81
N PHE A 336 12.95 -32.56 20.73
CA PHE A 336 14.20 -33.02 20.14
C PHE A 336 14.96 -31.85 19.50
N TRP A 337 16.29 -31.90 19.58
CA TRP A 337 17.18 -31.06 18.78
C TRP A 337 17.65 -31.83 17.56
N ASP A 338 17.93 -31.11 16.47
CA ASP A 338 18.59 -31.70 15.31
C ASP A 338 19.98 -32.27 15.70
N GLU A 339 20.39 -33.33 15.00
CA GLU A 339 21.68 -33.97 15.26
C GLU A 339 22.87 -33.12 14.78
N SER A 340 22.68 -32.27 13.79
CA SER A 340 23.73 -31.51 13.11
C SER A 340 23.58 -29.98 13.22
N GLU A 341 22.35 -29.46 13.19
CA GLU A 341 22.01 -28.03 13.21
C GLU A 341 21.64 -27.60 14.64
N PRO A 342 22.53 -26.91 15.37
CA PRO A 342 22.29 -26.55 16.78
C PRO A 342 21.13 -25.55 16.98
N ARG A 343 20.70 -24.85 15.92
CA ARG A 343 19.60 -23.88 16.00
C ARG A 343 18.22 -24.51 15.88
N LEU A 344 18.11 -25.76 15.41
CA LEU A 344 16.82 -26.34 15.04
C LEU A 344 16.27 -27.25 16.14
N PHE A 345 15.06 -26.90 16.61
CA PHE A 345 14.36 -27.59 17.69
C PHE A 345 12.96 -28.01 17.24
N VAL A 346 12.51 -29.19 17.65
CA VAL A 346 11.15 -29.68 17.39
C VAL A 346 10.47 -30.14 18.68
N CYS A 347 9.17 -29.89 18.77
CA CYS A 347 8.31 -30.31 19.86
C CYS A 347 7.02 -30.94 19.32
N GLU A 348 6.66 -32.12 19.84
CA GLU A 348 5.35 -32.73 19.64
C GLU A 348 4.41 -32.27 20.76
N THR A 349 3.23 -31.76 20.39
CA THR A 349 2.26 -31.17 21.32
C THR A 349 0.87 -31.77 21.14
N VAL A 350 0.13 -31.85 22.23
CA VAL A 350 -1.22 -32.45 22.31
C VAL A 350 -2.19 -31.41 22.88
N PRO A 351 -3.43 -31.32 22.37
CA PRO A 351 -4.43 -30.39 22.87
C PRO A 351 -4.77 -30.67 24.33
N VAL A 352 -4.87 -29.60 25.12
CA VAL A 352 -5.23 -29.64 26.53
C VAL A 352 -6.74 -29.80 26.62
N SER A 353 -7.21 -31.02 26.91
CA SER A 353 -8.62 -31.32 27.15
C SER A 353 -9.07 -30.61 28.43
N SER A 354 -9.68 -29.44 28.29
CA SER A 354 -10.36 -28.75 29.38
C SER A 354 -11.86 -28.97 29.19
N GLU A 355 -12.56 -29.45 30.22
CA GLU A 355 -14.04 -29.52 30.26
C GLU A 355 -14.74 -28.14 30.16
N SER A 356 -14.07 -27.10 29.66
CA SER A 356 -14.51 -25.70 29.80
C SER A 356 -14.32 -24.80 28.57
N ILE A 357 -14.15 -25.34 27.36
CA ILE A 357 -14.18 -24.52 26.13
C ILE A 357 -15.22 -25.08 25.14
N LEU A 358 -16.48 -24.91 25.51
CA LEU A 358 -17.59 -24.91 24.56
C LEU A 358 -17.69 -23.50 23.99
N ASN A 359 -17.00 -23.22 22.87
CA ASN A 359 -17.35 -22.22 21.84
C ASN A 359 -16.13 -21.83 20.99
N SER A 360 -15.75 -22.68 20.03
CA SER A 360 -15.26 -22.23 18.71
C SER A 360 -15.26 -23.41 17.75
N SER A 361 -15.86 -23.20 16.59
CA SER A 361 -16.06 -24.18 15.53
C SER A 361 -14.84 -24.27 14.62
N LEU A 362 -13.78 -24.94 15.05
CA LEU A 362 -12.61 -25.29 14.24
C LEU A 362 -12.14 -26.71 14.60
N ASP A 363 -11.87 -27.54 13.58
CA ASP A 363 -11.47 -28.94 13.69
C ASP A 363 -10.43 -29.16 14.79
N MET A 364 -10.74 -30.03 15.77
CA MET A 364 -9.76 -30.48 16.75
C MET A 364 -8.70 -31.33 16.06
N VAL A 365 -7.53 -30.75 15.81
CA VAL A 365 -6.35 -31.47 15.35
C VAL A 365 -5.72 -32.17 16.54
N ASP A 366 -5.65 -33.51 16.50
CA ASP A 366 -5.30 -34.34 17.66
C ASP A 366 -3.87 -34.16 18.21
N VAL A 367 -2.87 -33.90 17.35
CA VAL A 367 -1.44 -33.76 17.74
C VAL A 367 -0.72 -32.88 16.72
N LEU A 368 0.04 -31.88 17.19
CA LEU A 368 0.85 -30.99 16.36
C LEU A 368 2.36 -31.25 16.55
N VAL A 369 3.11 -31.06 15.47
CA VAL A 369 4.58 -31.04 15.48
C VAL A 369 5.02 -29.63 15.14
N VAL A 370 5.66 -28.98 16.11
CA VAL A 370 6.09 -27.58 16.04
C VAL A 370 7.61 -27.52 15.95
N THR A 371 8.13 -26.84 14.94
CA THR A 371 9.57 -26.64 14.73
C THR A 371 9.93 -25.18 14.94
N LEU A 372 10.95 -24.94 15.76
CA LEU A 372 11.44 -23.63 16.17
C LEU A 372 12.91 -23.49 15.79
N PHE A 373 13.31 -22.30 15.35
CA PHE A 373 14.69 -21.86 15.38
C PHE A 373 15.00 -21.21 16.72
N CYS A 374 15.99 -21.73 17.43
CA CYS A 374 16.48 -21.21 18.68
C CYS A 374 17.84 -20.56 18.43
N THR A 375 17.90 -19.23 18.58
CA THR A 375 19.12 -18.44 18.37
C THR A 375 19.33 -17.47 19.53
N GLN A 376 20.57 -17.05 19.73
CA GLN A 376 20.91 -16.07 20.75
C GLN A 376 20.42 -14.66 20.36
N GLU A 377 20.57 -14.27 19.09
CA GLU A 377 20.26 -12.91 18.62
C GLU A 377 18.74 -12.65 18.47
N HIS A 378 18.00 -13.61 17.90
CA HIS A 378 16.58 -13.46 17.59
C HIS A 378 15.65 -14.26 18.53
N GLY A 379 16.21 -14.96 19.52
CA GLY A 379 15.45 -15.78 20.45
C GLY A 379 14.81 -17.02 19.81
N LEU A 380 13.55 -17.27 20.15
CA LEU A 380 12.77 -18.42 19.66
C LEU A 380 11.86 -17.99 18.50
N LEU A 381 12.16 -18.46 17.29
CA LEU A 381 11.42 -18.17 16.07
C LEU A 381 10.64 -19.41 15.61
N LEU A 382 9.37 -19.26 15.29
CA LEU A 382 8.54 -20.35 14.78
C LEU A 382 8.80 -20.59 13.28
N GLN A 383 9.24 -21.79 12.91
CA GLN A 383 9.50 -22.15 11.51
C GLN A 383 8.30 -22.83 10.85
N ASP A 384 7.78 -23.88 11.49
CA ASP A 384 6.71 -24.71 10.93
C ASP A 384 5.84 -25.32 12.03
N CYS A 385 4.57 -25.52 11.70
CA CYS A 385 3.61 -26.20 12.56
C CYS A 385 2.74 -27.08 11.68
N SER A 386 2.87 -28.40 11.83
CA SER A 386 2.12 -29.36 11.03
C SER A 386 1.43 -30.41 11.89
N PRO A 387 0.23 -30.88 11.50
CA PRO A 387 -0.39 -32.01 12.16
C PRO A 387 0.46 -33.27 11.98
N ARG A 388 0.47 -34.13 13.01
CA ARG A 388 1.10 -35.44 12.89
C ARG A 388 0.43 -36.24 11.76
N PRO A 389 1.20 -36.82 10.82
CA PRO A 389 0.61 -37.55 9.70
C PRO A 389 -0.24 -38.76 10.13
N PRO A 390 -1.28 -39.13 9.37
CA PRO A 390 -2.10 -40.30 9.66
C PRO A 390 -1.26 -41.58 9.60
N GLY A 391 -1.49 -42.49 10.56
CA GLY A 391 -0.75 -43.76 10.69
C GLY A 391 0.55 -43.68 11.50
N MET A 392 0.99 -42.47 11.88
CA MET A 392 2.16 -42.26 12.74
C MET A 392 1.79 -42.17 14.22
N GLN A 393 2.63 -42.73 15.10
CA GLN A 393 2.33 -42.87 16.53
C GLN A 393 3.03 -41.83 17.42
N ALA A 394 4.33 -41.58 17.22
CA ALA A 394 5.10 -40.62 18.02
C ALA A 394 6.30 -40.09 17.24
N LEU A 395 6.72 -38.86 17.54
CA LEU A 395 7.94 -38.27 17.00
C LEU A 395 9.17 -38.87 17.71
N LEU A 396 10.13 -39.37 16.94
CA LEU A 396 11.35 -40.00 17.46
C LEU A 396 12.57 -39.09 17.39
N ALA A 397 12.71 -38.31 16.32
CA ALA A 397 13.81 -37.38 16.12
C ALA A 397 13.59 -36.42 14.95
N LEU A 398 14.43 -35.40 14.93
CA LEU A 398 14.68 -34.51 13.80
C LEU A 398 16.13 -34.72 13.36
N ASP A 399 16.33 -35.09 12.10
CA ASP A 399 17.66 -35.15 11.48
C ASP A 399 17.50 -34.70 10.02
N VAL A 400 17.83 -33.43 9.78
CA VAL A 400 17.59 -32.71 8.51
C VAL A 400 18.17 -33.51 7.33
N PRO A 401 17.31 -33.88 6.35
CA PRO A 401 16.07 -33.19 5.98
C PRO A 401 14.75 -33.81 6.48
N TYR A 402 14.77 -34.75 7.44
CA TYR A 402 13.57 -35.53 7.81
C TYR A 402 13.15 -35.43 9.27
N TYR A 403 11.84 -35.51 9.49
CA TYR A 403 11.24 -35.96 10.74
C TYR A 403 11.16 -37.49 10.75
N TYR A 404 11.50 -38.11 11.88
CA TYR A 404 11.38 -39.56 12.07
C TYR A 404 10.24 -39.87 13.02
N TYR A 405 9.34 -40.75 12.60
CA TYR A 405 8.16 -41.16 13.36
C TYR A 405 8.12 -42.67 13.58
N SER A 406 7.59 -43.11 14.71
CA SER A 406 7.22 -44.51 14.90
C SER A 406 5.88 -44.82 14.22
N CYS A 407 5.76 -46.03 13.67
CA CYS A 407 4.57 -46.51 12.96
C CYS A 407 3.92 -47.69 13.69
N LYS A 408 2.61 -47.84 13.54
CA LYS A 408 1.90 -49.01 14.07
C LYS A 408 2.17 -50.25 13.20
N PRO A 409 2.23 -51.46 13.81
CA PRO A 409 2.31 -52.70 13.06
C PRO A 409 1.09 -52.91 12.15
N GLY A 410 1.34 -53.06 10.85
CA GLY A 410 0.33 -53.40 9.83
C GLY A 410 -0.18 -52.25 8.96
N GLU A 411 0.06 -50.99 9.33
CA GLU A 411 -0.30 -49.83 8.48
C GLU A 411 0.82 -49.58 7.46
N LYS A 412 0.50 -49.77 6.16
CA LYS A 412 1.42 -49.43 5.08
C LYS A 412 1.43 -47.91 4.87
N ASP A 413 2.63 -47.35 4.82
CA ASP A 413 2.87 -45.96 4.49
C ASP A 413 2.38 -45.67 3.06
N GLN A 414 1.35 -44.82 2.92
CA GLN A 414 0.86 -44.40 1.59
C GLN A 414 1.77 -43.33 0.96
N GLY A 415 2.81 -42.84 1.66
CA GLY A 415 3.64 -41.70 1.24
C GLY A 415 4.99 -42.02 0.60
N LEU A 416 5.46 -43.28 0.58
CA LEU A 416 6.75 -43.63 -0.02
C LEU A 416 6.60 -43.95 -1.51
N ILE A 417 6.73 -42.92 -2.35
CA ILE A 417 7.25 -43.11 -3.72
C ILE A 417 8.76 -43.35 -3.56
N GLU A 418 9.15 -44.60 -3.31
CA GLU A 418 10.54 -45.00 -3.52
C GLU A 418 10.83 -44.94 -5.02
N VAL A 419 11.52 -43.88 -5.44
CA VAL A 419 12.30 -43.89 -6.69
C VAL A 419 13.46 -44.86 -6.47
N SER A 420 13.20 -46.14 -6.72
CA SER A 420 14.22 -47.18 -6.70
C SER A 420 15.22 -46.95 -7.82
N ALA A 421 16.38 -46.39 -7.47
CA ALA A 421 17.57 -46.45 -8.30
C ALA A 421 18.20 -47.85 -8.19
N SER A 422 17.78 -48.78 -9.04
CA SER A 422 18.64 -49.76 -9.74
C SER A 422 17.78 -50.79 -10.48
N SER A 423 17.83 -50.70 -11.80
CA SER A 423 17.53 -51.76 -12.73
C SER A 423 18.41 -52.98 -12.44
N TYR A 424 17.84 -54.08 -11.94
CA TYR A 424 18.04 -55.47 -12.39
C TYR A 424 16.96 -56.33 -11.74
N ARG A 425 15.87 -56.59 -12.47
CA ARG A 425 14.89 -57.61 -12.12
C ARG A 425 15.51 -58.98 -12.32
N THR A 426 15.82 -59.67 -11.24
CA THR A 426 15.80 -61.14 -11.22
C THR A 426 14.63 -61.57 -10.34
N GLN A 427 13.70 -62.32 -10.94
CA GLN A 427 12.51 -62.86 -10.29
C GLN A 427 12.90 -63.70 -9.05
N PRO A 428 12.18 -63.59 -7.91
CA PRO A 428 12.27 -64.58 -6.86
C PRO A 428 11.24 -65.69 -7.11
N THR A 429 11.74 -66.86 -7.49
CA THR A 429 11.06 -68.14 -7.31
C THR A 429 11.04 -68.50 -5.82
N THR A 430 9.84 -68.75 -5.28
CA THR A 430 9.47 -69.65 -4.17
C THR A 430 10.43 -69.82 -2.97
N GLY A 431 10.02 -69.34 -1.78
CA GLY A 431 10.31 -69.96 -0.48
C GLY A 431 10.98 -69.10 0.63
N THR A 432 10.17 -68.51 1.53
CA THR A 432 10.47 -68.00 2.93
C THR A 432 11.50 -66.87 3.15
N PRO A 433 11.50 -66.13 4.30
CA PRO A 433 10.54 -66.03 5.42
C PRO A 433 9.92 -64.62 5.59
N SER A 434 9.05 -64.44 6.59
CA SER A 434 8.31 -63.22 6.91
C SER A 434 9.15 -61.92 6.87
N GLN A 435 8.74 -60.94 6.07
CA GLN A 435 9.31 -59.60 6.09
C GLN A 435 9.17 -58.96 7.48
N VAL A 436 10.29 -58.50 8.06
CA VAL A 436 10.32 -57.77 9.32
C VAL A 436 9.49 -56.47 9.15
N PRO A 437 8.56 -56.15 10.07
CA PRO A 437 7.68 -55.00 9.91
C PRO A 437 8.46 -53.67 9.91
N HIS A 438 8.10 -52.73 9.03
CA HIS A 438 8.65 -51.37 9.01
C HIS A 438 8.03 -50.52 10.13
N MET A 439 8.78 -50.27 11.20
CA MET A 439 8.27 -49.62 12.43
C MET A 439 8.64 -48.14 12.55
N VAL A 440 9.40 -47.61 11.59
CA VAL A 440 9.83 -46.22 11.56
C VAL A 440 9.64 -45.68 10.14
N SER A 441 9.00 -44.52 10.03
CA SER A 441 8.86 -43.76 8.79
C SER A 441 9.58 -42.42 8.91
N ARG A 442 10.00 -41.87 7.76
CA ARG A 442 10.62 -40.56 7.66
C ARG A 442 9.79 -39.66 6.75
N LYS A 443 9.56 -38.41 7.16
CA LYS A 443 8.85 -37.39 6.37
C LYS A 443 9.76 -36.20 6.16
N ALA A 444 9.92 -35.75 4.92
CA ALA A 444 10.72 -34.57 4.63
C ALA A 444 10.12 -33.32 5.29
N LEU A 445 10.99 -32.44 5.80
CA LEU A 445 10.63 -31.09 6.22
C LEU A 445 9.98 -30.33 5.06
N ARG A 446 9.07 -29.40 5.35
CA ARG A 446 8.34 -28.60 4.35
C ARG A 446 9.28 -28.00 3.29
N ASP A 447 10.38 -27.42 3.75
CA ASP A 447 11.34 -26.71 2.90
C ASP A 447 12.27 -27.67 2.13
N PHE A 448 12.27 -28.95 2.47
CA PHE A 448 13.13 -29.98 1.87
C PHE A 448 12.40 -30.97 0.95
N VAL A 449 11.10 -30.79 0.73
CA VAL A 449 10.34 -31.61 -0.23
C VAL A 449 10.93 -31.43 -1.64
N GLY A 450 11.38 -32.51 -2.26
CA GLY A 450 12.10 -32.49 -3.54
C GLY A 450 13.60 -32.16 -3.45
N LEU A 451 14.14 -32.01 -2.23
CA LEU A 451 15.56 -31.84 -1.92
C LEU A 451 16.07 -32.92 -0.97
N GLU A 452 15.44 -34.09 -0.96
CA GLU A 452 15.70 -35.20 -0.03
C GLU A 452 17.16 -35.68 -0.01
N ASN A 453 17.82 -35.66 -1.18
CA ASN A 453 19.14 -36.24 -1.39
C ASN A 453 20.22 -35.18 -1.66
N CYS A 454 20.06 -33.95 -1.16
CA CYS A 454 21.00 -32.88 -1.43
C CYS A 454 22.26 -32.91 -0.56
N GLU A 455 23.35 -32.35 -1.11
CA GLU A 455 24.63 -32.23 -0.42
C GLU A 455 24.50 -31.41 0.86
N LYS A 456 25.38 -31.66 1.84
CA LYS A 456 25.35 -30.94 3.13
C LYS A 456 25.38 -29.41 2.93
N ALA A 457 26.20 -28.90 2.01
CA ALA A 457 26.25 -27.47 1.71
C ALA A 457 24.90 -26.91 1.20
N THR A 458 24.15 -27.68 0.41
CA THR A 458 22.80 -27.30 -0.04
C THR A 458 21.78 -27.35 1.10
N ARG A 459 21.92 -28.33 2.01
CA ARG A 459 21.08 -28.41 3.22
C ARG A 459 21.30 -27.22 4.14
N ASP A 460 22.56 -26.89 4.43
CA ASP A 460 22.94 -25.76 5.26
C ASP A 460 22.46 -24.44 4.63
N ALA A 461 22.59 -24.30 3.31
CA ALA A 461 22.06 -23.15 2.56
C ALA A 461 20.53 -23.03 2.67
N MET A 462 19.79 -24.14 2.56
CA MET A 462 18.34 -24.14 2.68
C MET A 462 17.87 -23.88 4.12
N LEU A 463 18.61 -24.35 5.14
CA LEU A 463 18.34 -24.02 6.54
C LEU A 463 18.56 -22.53 6.80
N ASN A 464 19.67 -21.97 6.32
CA ASN A 464 19.93 -20.53 6.43
C ASN A 464 18.85 -19.71 5.70
N PHE A 465 18.41 -20.16 4.52
CA PHE A 465 17.29 -19.55 3.84
C PHE A 465 16.01 -19.57 4.67
N SER A 466 15.62 -20.73 5.18
CA SER A 466 14.43 -20.89 6.02
C SER A 466 14.50 -19.99 7.25
N PHE A 467 15.67 -19.92 7.88
CA PHE A 467 15.93 -19.02 9.01
C PHE A 467 15.76 -17.54 8.64
N TYR A 468 16.42 -17.07 7.58
CA TYR A 468 16.30 -15.68 7.15
C TYR A 468 14.87 -15.32 6.68
N LEU A 469 14.16 -16.28 6.06
CA LEU A 469 12.73 -16.15 5.76
C LEU A 469 11.90 -15.98 7.04
N THR A 470 12.17 -16.74 8.10
CA THR A 470 11.44 -16.61 9.37
C THR A 470 11.70 -15.30 10.10
N ILE A 471 12.88 -14.70 9.89
CA ILE A 471 13.22 -13.36 10.41
C ILE A 471 12.58 -12.25 9.56
N GLY A 472 12.28 -12.53 8.29
CA GLY A 472 11.84 -11.53 7.31
C GLY A 472 12.98 -10.85 6.54
N ASP A 473 14.23 -11.30 6.72
CA ASP A 473 15.38 -10.82 5.94
C ASP A 473 15.49 -11.55 4.60
N MET A 474 14.79 -11.02 3.61
CA MET A 474 14.73 -11.62 2.28
C MET A 474 16.03 -11.50 1.48
N ASP A 475 16.95 -10.59 1.85
CA ASP A 475 18.18 -10.34 1.08
C ASP A 475 19.26 -11.36 1.44
N GLU A 476 19.45 -11.64 2.74
CA GLU A 476 20.31 -12.75 3.19
C GLU A 476 19.71 -14.11 2.80
N ALA A 477 18.37 -14.23 2.84
CA ALA A 477 17.67 -15.40 2.29
C ALA A 477 18.04 -15.60 0.81
N PHE A 478 17.97 -14.57 -0.03
CA PHE A 478 18.35 -14.68 -1.44
C PHE A 478 19.85 -15.04 -1.64
N LYS A 479 20.76 -14.47 -0.84
CA LYS A 479 22.19 -14.80 -0.91
C LYS A 479 22.46 -16.27 -0.61
N SER A 480 21.77 -16.84 0.38
CA SER A 480 21.93 -18.25 0.76
C SER A 480 21.50 -19.22 -0.36
N ILE A 481 20.54 -18.83 -1.20
CA ILE A 481 19.95 -19.70 -2.25
C ILE A 481 20.51 -19.49 -3.65
N LYS A 482 21.29 -18.44 -3.89
CA LYS A 482 21.81 -18.10 -5.23
C LYS A 482 22.49 -19.25 -5.98
N LEU A 483 23.05 -20.22 -5.26
CA LEU A 483 23.73 -21.39 -5.82
C LEU A 483 22.81 -22.62 -6.03
N ILE A 484 21.58 -22.59 -5.52
CA ILE A 484 20.63 -23.70 -5.57
C ILE A 484 19.87 -23.69 -6.89
N LYS A 485 19.90 -24.82 -7.61
CA LYS A 485 19.27 -24.98 -8.93
C LYS A 485 17.87 -25.64 -8.91
N SER A 486 17.31 -25.91 -7.73
CA SER A 486 16.04 -26.61 -7.61
C SER A 486 14.85 -25.72 -7.91
N LYS A 487 13.97 -26.15 -8.83
CA LYS A 487 12.76 -25.41 -9.22
C LYS A 487 11.75 -25.26 -8.08
N ALA A 488 11.61 -26.28 -7.23
CA ALA A 488 10.67 -26.27 -6.11
C ALA A 488 11.00 -25.16 -5.08
N VAL A 489 12.30 -24.91 -4.87
CA VAL A 489 12.78 -23.84 -4.00
C VAL A 489 12.41 -22.46 -4.55
N TRP A 490 12.63 -22.25 -5.85
CA TRP A 490 12.27 -21.01 -6.51
C TRP A 490 10.75 -20.78 -6.56
N GLU A 491 9.95 -21.85 -6.64
CA GLU A 491 8.50 -21.77 -6.53
C GLU A 491 8.06 -21.33 -5.12
N ASN A 492 8.60 -21.95 -4.07
CA ASN A 492 8.31 -21.55 -2.69
C ASN A 492 8.73 -20.11 -2.43
N MET A 493 9.88 -19.69 -2.96
CA MET A 493 10.34 -18.30 -2.88
C MET A 493 9.41 -17.34 -3.63
N ALA A 494 8.92 -17.72 -4.81
CA ALA A 494 7.96 -16.93 -5.56
C ALA A 494 6.63 -16.77 -4.81
N ARG A 495 6.14 -17.83 -4.15
CA ARG A 495 4.95 -17.78 -3.28
C ARG A 495 5.16 -16.85 -2.08
N MET A 496 6.36 -16.84 -1.50
CA MET A 496 6.69 -15.89 -0.44
C MET A 496 6.74 -14.44 -0.95
N CYS A 497 7.24 -14.20 -2.16
CA CYS A 497 7.23 -12.88 -2.78
C CYS A 497 5.81 -12.31 -2.96
N VAL A 498 4.80 -13.17 -3.16
CA VAL A 498 3.39 -12.76 -3.17
C VAL A 498 2.98 -12.20 -1.80
N LYS A 499 3.33 -12.91 -0.72
CA LYS A 499 2.96 -12.52 0.65
C LYS A 499 3.69 -11.26 1.11
N THR A 500 4.97 -11.12 0.76
CA THR A 500 5.82 -9.97 1.12
C THR A 500 5.70 -8.80 0.13
N ARG A 501 4.94 -8.95 -0.96
CA ARG A 501 4.77 -7.96 -2.03
C ARG A 501 6.07 -7.53 -2.72
N ARG A 502 7.12 -8.36 -2.69
CA ARG A 502 8.43 -8.10 -3.33
C ARG A 502 8.49 -8.63 -4.77
N LEU A 503 8.11 -7.80 -5.73
CA LEU A 503 8.05 -8.17 -7.16
C LEU A 503 9.41 -8.29 -7.85
N ASP A 504 10.40 -7.55 -7.36
CA ASP A 504 11.79 -7.55 -7.82
C ASP A 504 12.42 -8.95 -7.72
N VAL A 505 12.26 -9.60 -6.57
CA VAL A 505 12.73 -10.97 -6.32
C VAL A 505 11.89 -11.99 -7.10
N ALA A 506 10.57 -11.78 -7.18
CA ALA A 506 9.67 -12.69 -7.88
C ALA A 506 10.05 -12.91 -9.35
N ARG A 507 10.47 -11.86 -10.07
CA ARG A 507 10.94 -11.97 -11.47
C ARG A 507 12.13 -12.91 -11.59
N VAL A 508 13.08 -12.83 -10.65
CA VAL A 508 14.26 -13.70 -10.63
C VAL A 508 13.84 -15.15 -10.33
N CYS A 509 12.93 -15.35 -9.39
CA CYS A 509 12.37 -16.67 -9.09
C CYS A 509 11.71 -17.29 -10.32
N LEU A 510 10.83 -16.56 -11.02
CA LEU A 510 10.15 -17.03 -12.24
C LEU A 510 11.15 -17.35 -13.37
N GLY A 511 12.21 -16.55 -13.50
CA GLY A 511 13.30 -16.80 -14.44
C GLY A 511 14.03 -18.11 -14.15
N ASN A 512 14.37 -18.37 -12.89
CA ASN A 512 15.05 -19.60 -12.46
C ASN A 512 14.13 -20.83 -12.51
N MET A 513 12.81 -20.66 -12.32
CA MET A 513 11.82 -21.72 -12.52
C MET A 513 11.66 -22.11 -14.00
N GLY A 514 11.98 -21.18 -14.92
CA GLY A 514 11.70 -21.31 -16.34
C GLY A 514 10.22 -21.09 -16.70
N ASN A 515 9.46 -20.40 -15.85
CA ASN A 515 8.03 -20.15 -16.10
C ASN A 515 7.84 -18.87 -16.93
N ALA A 516 8.07 -18.99 -18.24
CA ALA A 516 7.98 -17.88 -19.17
C ALA A 516 6.57 -17.26 -19.25
N ARG A 517 5.52 -18.07 -19.07
CA ARG A 517 4.12 -17.59 -19.07
C ARG A 517 3.88 -16.65 -17.90
N ALA A 518 4.27 -17.04 -16.69
CA ALA A 518 4.11 -16.21 -15.50
C ALA A 518 4.95 -14.93 -15.59
N ALA A 519 6.18 -15.02 -16.09
CA ALA A 519 7.04 -13.86 -16.30
C ALA A 519 6.44 -12.88 -17.33
N LYS A 520 5.85 -13.39 -18.41
CA LYS A 520 5.14 -12.57 -19.40
C LYS A 520 3.90 -11.91 -18.80
N ALA A 521 3.07 -12.66 -18.08
CA ALA A 521 1.86 -12.14 -17.44
C ALA A 521 2.19 -11.05 -16.42
N LEU A 522 3.28 -11.22 -15.66
CA LEU A 522 3.76 -10.20 -14.73
C LEU A 522 4.23 -8.94 -15.47
N LYS A 523 4.91 -9.10 -16.61
CA LYS A 523 5.34 -7.98 -17.45
C LYS A 523 4.17 -7.23 -18.11
N GLU A 524 3.13 -7.94 -18.51
CA GLU A 524 1.89 -7.32 -19.01
C GLU A 524 1.17 -6.57 -17.88
N ALA A 525 1.16 -7.11 -16.66
CA ALA A 525 0.59 -6.45 -15.48
C ALA A 525 1.36 -5.18 -15.04
N GLU A 526 2.61 -4.99 -15.44
CA GLU A 526 3.37 -3.75 -15.18
C GLU A 526 2.75 -2.51 -15.84
N ALA A 527 1.86 -2.69 -16.82
CA ALA A 527 1.08 -1.59 -17.39
C ALA A 527 0.08 -1.00 -16.38
N GLU A 528 -0.30 -1.75 -15.34
CA GLU A 528 -1.18 -1.27 -14.28
C GLU A 528 -0.39 -0.48 -13.21
N PRO A 529 -0.92 0.65 -12.73
CA PRO A 529 -0.21 1.53 -11.79
C PRO A 529 -0.05 0.94 -10.39
N GLU A 530 -0.96 0.05 -9.97
CA GLU A 530 -1.03 -0.49 -8.60
C GLU A 530 -0.15 -1.74 -8.42
N PRO A 531 0.83 -1.75 -7.49
CA PRO A 531 1.74 -2.88 -7.32
C PRO A 531 1.01 -4.13 -6.81
N GLU A 532 -0.02 -4.00 -5.98
CA GLU A 532 -0.81 -5.13 -5.50
C GLU A 532 -1.57 -5.85 -6.62
N THR A 533 -1.95 -5.16 -7.71
CA THR A 533 -2.56 -5.82 -8.88
C THR A 533 -1.56 -6.71 -9.62
N GLN A 534 -0.29 -6.28 -9.67
CA GLN A 534 0.82 -7.05 -10.22
C GLN A 534 1.12 -8.27 -9.33
N VAL A 535 1.09 -8.09 -8.01
CA VAL A 535 1.24 -9.19 -7.04
C VAL A 535 0.06 -10.17 -7.13
N ALA A 536 -1.16 -9.68 -7.34
CA ALA A 536 -2.34 -10.53 -7.55
C ALA A 536 -2.20 -11.36 -8.83
N MET A 537 -1.69 -10.77 -9.92
CA MET A 537 -1.40 -11.52 -11.15
C MET A 537 -0.35 -12.61 -10.91
N LEU A 538 0.72 -12.32 -10.15
CA LEU A 538 1.70 -13.33 -9.74
C LEU A 538 1.04 -14.45 -8.92
N ALA A 539 0.17 -14.10 -7.97
CA ALA A 539 -0.56 -15.04 -7.13
C ALA A 539 -1.42 -16.00 -7.98
N ILE A 540 -2.12 -15.49 -9.00
CA ILE A 540 -2.89 -16.32 -9.95
C ILE A 540 -1.97 -17.32 -10.66
N GLN A 541 -0.82 -16.88 -11.16
CA GLN A 541 0.11 -17.75 -11.89
C GLN A 541 0.76 -18.81 -11.00
N LEU A 542 0.85 -18.57 -9.68
CA LEU A 542 1.36 -19.51 -8.68
C LEU A 542 0.24 -20.36 -8.03
N GLY A 543 -1.02 -20.19 -8.43
CA GLY A 543 -2.18 -20.93 -7.90
C GLY A 543 -2.67 -20.46 -6.52
N MET A 544 -2.21 -19.28 -6.05
CA MET A 544 -2.62 -18.67 -4.77
C MET A 544 -3.88 -17.82 -4.96
N LEU A 545 -5.01 -18.46 -5.26
CA LEU A 545 -6.25 -17.79 -5.68
C LEU A 545 -6.89 -16.94 -4.57
N GLU A 546 -6.83 -17.39 -3.31
CA GLU A 546 -7.39 -16.63 -2.17
C GLU A 546 -6.61 -15.35 -1.91
N ASP A 547 -5.27 -15.42 -1.98
CA ASP A 547 -4.40 -14.25 -1.86
C ASP A 547 -4.64 -13.27 -3.02
N ALA A 548 -4.84 -13.77 -4.24
CA ALA A 548 -5.18 -12.94 -5.40
C ALA A 548 -6.53 -12.19 -5.20
N GLU A 549 -7.56 -12.87 -4.68
CA GLU A 549 -8.86 -12.28 -4.39
C GLU A 549 -8.74 -11.16 -3.33
N ASN A 550 -8.01 -11.43 -2.25
CA ASN A 550 -7.76 -10.47 -1.18
C ASN A 550 -6.98 -9.26 -1.67
N LEU A 551 -5.98 -9.47 -2.54
CA LEU A 551 -5.20 -8.39 -3.13
C LEU A 551 -6.08 -7.50 -4.02
N TYR A 552 -6.87 -8.05 -4.94
CA TYR A 552 -7.75 -7.23 -5.78
C TYR A 552 -8.80 -6.46 -4.96
N LYS A 553 -9.36 -7.06 -3.91
CA LYS A 553 -10.24 -6.36 -2.96
C LYS A 553 -9.51 -5.21 -2.26
N SER A 554 -8.26 -5.42 -1.83
CA SER A 554 -7.46 -4.39 -1.18
C SER A 554 -7.15 -3.20 -2.11
N CYS A 555 -6.96 -3.45 -3.40
CA CYS A 555 -6.75 -2.40 -4.42
C CYS A 555 -8.03 -1.69 -4.87
N GLN A 556 -9.21 -2.17 -4.45
CA GLN A 556 -10.50 -1.72 -4.96
C GLN A 556 -10.65 -1.83 -6.51
N ARG A 557 -9.85 -2.68 -7.16
CA ARG A 557 -9.92 -2.96 -8.60
C ARG A 557 -10.90 -4.10 -8.88
N TYR A 558 -12.19 -3.78 -8.74
CA TYR A 558 -13.29 -4.73 -8.90
C TYR A 558 -13.52 -5.18 -10.35
N ASP A 559 -13.02 -4.42 -11.33
CA ASP A 559 -12.97 -4.80 -12.74
C ASP A 559 -12.10 -6.04 -12.97
N LEU A 560 -10.88 -6.04 -12.40
CA LEU A 560 -9.97 -7.17 -12.47
C LEU A 560 -10.47 -8.35 -11.62
N LEU A 561 -11.10 -8.07 -10.47
CA LEU A 561 -11.73 -9.09 -9.65
C LEU A 561 -12.90 -9.79 -10.38
N ASN A 562 -13.72 -9.03 -11.09
CA ASN A 562 -14.81 -9.56 -11.91
C ASN A 562 -14.25 -10.49 -13.02
N ASN A 563 -13.21 -10.05 -13.73
CA ASN A 563 -12.53 -10.88 -14.71
C ASN A 563 -11.93 -12.16 -14.08
N PHE A 564 -11.35 -12.05 -12.89
CA PHE A 564 -10.82 -13.18 -12.12
C PHE A 564 -11.92 -14.20 -11.76
N TYR A 565 -13.09 -13.76 -11.30
CA TYR A 565 -14.20 -14.65 -11.00
C TYR A 565 -14.78 -15.31 -12.25
N GLN A 566 -14.89 -14.58 -13.36
CA GLN A 566 -15.31 -15.14 -14.64
C GLN A 566 -14.34 -16.24 -15.10
N ALA A 567 -13.03 -15.97 -15.04
CA ALA A 567 -12.00 -16.96 -15.40
C ALA A 567 -11.97 -18.18 -14.46
N SER A 568 -12.34 -17.98 -13.19
CA SER A 568 -12.45 -19.06 -12.19
C SER A 568 -13.77 -19.84 -12.27
N GLY A 569 -14.70 -19.46 -13.15
CA GLY A 569 -16.02 -20.07 -13.27
C GLY A 569 -17.01 -19.70 -12.15
N LYS A 570 -16.67 -18.74 -11.28
CA LYS A 570 -17.52 -18.27 -10.17
C LYS A 570 -18.49 -17.19 -10.62
N TRP A 571 -19.41 -17.52 -11.53
CA TRP A 571 -20.29 -16.56 -12.21
C TRP A 571 -21.22 -15.77 -11.29
N GLN A 572 -21.75 -16.39 -10.23
CA GLN A 572 -22.62 -15.69 -9.26
C GLN A 572 -21.88 -14.54 -8.56
N GLN A 573 -20.67 -14.81 -8.08
CA GLN A 573 -19.82 -13.79 -7.44
C GLN A 573 -19.38 -12.70 -8.43
N ALA A 574 -19.12 -13.07 -9.70
CA ALA A 574 -18.83 -12.11 -10.75
C ALA A 574 -20.00 -11.13 -10.98
N LEU A 575 -21.24 -11.64 -11.05
CA LEU A 575 -22.44 -10.82 -11.21
C LEU A 575 -22.70 -9.92 -10.00
N GLU A 576 -22.61 -10.45 -8.78
CA GLU A 576 -22.76 -9.65 -7.56
C GLU A 576 -21.72 -8.53 -7.50
N THR A 577 -20.48 -8.82 -7.89
CA THR A 577 -19.40 -7.82 -7.96
C THR A 577 -19.69 -6.74 -9.00
N ALA A 578 -20.21 -7.13 -10.18
CA ALA A 578 -20.58 -6.20 -11.24
C ALA A 578 -21.81 -5.33 -10.88
N GLU A 579 -22.80 -5.89 -10.19
CA GLU A 579 -24.01 -5.14 -9.80
C GLU A 579 -23.71 -4.10 -8.70
N VAL A 580 -22.86 -4.46 -7.74
CA VAL A 580 -22.54 -3.61 -6.58
C VAL A 580 -21.41 -2.62 -6.89
N HIS A 581 -20.32 -3.07 -7.49
CA HIS A 581 -19.06 -2.30 -7.60
C HIS A 581 -18.68 -1.95 -9.05
N ASP A 582 -18.91 -2.85 -10.03
CA ASP A 582 -18.45 -2.70 -11.42
C ASP A 582 -19.61 -2.62 -12.44
N ARG A 583 -20.41 -1.56 -12.32
CA ARG A 583 -21.60 -1.34 -13.17
C ARG A 583 -21.27 -1.15 -14.65
N ILE A 584 -20.05 -0.72 -14.97
CA ILE A 584 -19.61 -0.46 -16.35
C ILE A 584 -19.56 -1.78 -17.13
N HIS A 585 -19.00 -2.83 -16.53
CA HIS A 585 -18.88 -4.13 -17.20
C HIS A 585 -20.08 -5.06 -17.00
N LEU A 586 -21.11 -4.66 -16.26
CA LEU A 586 -22.28 -5.50 -15.96
C LEU A 586 -22.91 -6.13 -17.21
N ARG A 587 -23.10 -5.37 -18.29
CA ARG A 587 -23.64 -5.90 -19.56
C ARG A 587 -22.70 -6.90 -20.22
N ALA A 588 -21.39 -6.64 -20.16
CA ALA A 588 -20.38 -7.56 -20.68
C ALA A 588 -20.33 -8.86 -19.87
N THR A 589 -20.48 -8.79 -18.54
CA THR A 589 -20.57 -9.96 -17.66
C THR A 589 -21.85 -10.76 -17.89
N TYR A 590 -23.00 -10.11 -18.12
CA TYR A 590 -24.22 -10.83 -18.52
C TYR A 590 -24.04 -11.55 -19.85
N TYR A 591 -23.35 -10.93 -20.82
CA TYR A 591 -23.06 -11.55 -22.11
C TYR A 591 -22.14 -12.77 -21.99
N SER A 592 -21.04 -12.65 -21.24
CA SER A 592 -20.11 -13.77 -21.03
C SER A 592 -20.77 -14.92 -20.26
N TYR A 593 -21.63 -14.59 -19.29
CA TYR A 593 -22.41 -15.60 -18.58
C TYR A 593 -23.46 -16.26 -19.47
N ALA A 594 -24.16 -15.51 -20.34
CA ALA A 594 -25.09 -16.06 -21.32
C ALA A 594 -24.40 -17.06 -22.27
N LYS A 595 -23.20 -16.73 -22.75
CA LYS A 595 -22.36 -17.64 -23.57
C LYS A 595 -21.94 -18.90 -22.81
N TYR A 596 -21.63 -18.76 -21.53
CA TYR A 596 -21.32 -19.91 -20.67
C TYR A 596 -22.54 -20.82 -20.48
N LEU A 597 -23.73 -20.25 -20.26
CA LEU A 597 -24.97 -21.02 -20.13
C LEU A 597 -25.36 -21.70 -21.46
N GLU A 598 -25.16 -21.01 -22.59
CA GLU A 598 -25.34 -21.58 -23.92
C GLU A 598 -24.43 -22.81 -24.13
N SER A 599 -23.15 -22.72 -23.76
CA SER A 599 -22.22 -23.85 -23.88
C SER A 599 -22.54 -25.02 -22.94
N MET A 600 -23.17 -24.73 -21.80
CA MET A 600 -23.72 -25.73 -20.88
C MET A 600 -25.06 -26.33 -21.34
N GLY A 601 -25.69 -25.76 -22.38
CA GLY A 601 -26.94 -26.24 -22.98
C GLY A 601 -28.23 -25.64 -22.39
N ASP A 602 -28.14 -24.73 -21.41
CA ASP A 602 -29.33 -24.06 -20.84
C ASP A 602 -29.71 -22.84 -21.68
N LYS A 603 -30.40 -23.12 -22.79
CA LYS A 603 -30.87 -22.08 -23.73
C LYS A 603 -31.87 -21.13 -23.06
N THR A 604 -32.70 -21.61 -22.14
CA THR A 604 -33.73 -20.78 -21.49
C THR A 604 -33.15 -19.69 -20.60
N LEU A 605 -32.18 -20.02 -19.75
CA LEU A 605 -31.49 -19.01 -18.95
C LEU A 605 -30.62 -18.13 -19.83
N ALA A 606 -29.93 -18.69 -20.84
CA ALA A 606 -29.13 -17.90 -21.79
C ALA A 606 -29.95 -16.78 -22.47
N LEU A 607 -31.21 -17.06 -22.87
CA LEU A 607 -32.12 -16.04 -23.42
C LEU A 607 -32.27 -14.85 -22.45
N THR A 608 -32.56 -15.13 -21.18
CA THR A 608 -32.78 -14.06 -20.19
C THR A 608 -31.55 -13.19 -19.98
N TYR A 609 -30.35 -13.78 -20.05
CA TYR A 609 -29.10 -13.04 -19.88
C TYR A 609 -28.68 -12.31 -21.16
N TYR A 610 -29.00 -12.82 -22.36
CA TYR A 610 -28.84 -12.08 -23.61
C TYR A 610 -29.78 -10.88 -23.74
N GLU A 611 -30.99 -10.98 -23.16
CA GLU A 611 -31.90 -9.85 -23.01
C GLU A 611 -31.29 -8.80 -22.06
N LYS A 612 -30.78 -9.24 -20.90
CA LYS A 612 -30.11 -8.34 -19.93
C LYS A 612 -28.84 -7.68 -20.48
N SER A 613 -28.11 -8.33 -21.41
CA SER A 613 -26.94 -7.75 -22.07
C SER A 613 -27.27 -6.89 -23.30
N ASP A 614 -28.54 -6.79 -23.71
CA ASP A 614 -29.00 -6.08 -24.92
C ASP A 614 -28.40 -6.63 -26.24
N THR A 615 -27.90 -7.87 -26.23
CA THR A 615 -27.33 -8.56 -27.41
C THR A 615 -28.31 -9.54 -28.06
N HIS A 616 -29.52 -9.61 -27.54
CA HIS A 616 -30.56 -10.54 -27.97
C HIS A 616 -30.94 -10.42 -29.45
N ARG A 617 -30.77 -9.25 -30.08
CA ARG A 617 -31.07 -9.02 -31.50
C ARG A 617 -30.24 -9.86 -32.46
N VAL A 618 -29.03 -10.24 -32.07
CA VAL A 618 -28.09 -11.01 -32.91
C VAL A 618 -27.91 -12.42 -32.38
N GLU A 619 -27.70 -12.56 -31.07
CA GLU A 619 -27.34 -13.85 -30.46
C GLU A 619 -28.52 -14.81 -30.33
N VAL A 620 -29.74 -14.32 -30.09
CA VAL A 620 -30.91 -15.19 -29.94
C VAL A 620 -31.32 -15.82 -31.28
N PRO A 621 -31.45 -15.07 -32.40
CA PRO A 621 -31.68 -15.68 -33.70
C PRO A 621 -30.57 -16.68 -34.09
N ARG A 622 -29.30 -16.39 -33.78
CA ARG A 622 -28.18 -17.33 -33.99
C ARG A 622 -28.35 -18.62 -33.18
N MET A 623 -28.66 -18.52 -31.89
CA MET A 623 -28.76 -19.66 -30.98
C MET A 623 -29.97 -20.57 -31.28
N LEU A 624 -31.07 -19.97 -31.76
CA LEU A 624 -32.33 -20.67 -32.04
C LEU A 624 -32.56 -20.95 -33.53
N GLN A 625 -31.58 -20.71 -34.41
CA GLN A 625 -31.73 -20.93 -35.85
C GLN A 625 -32.14 -22.38 -36.20
N ASP A 626 -31.63 -23.36 -35.44
CA ASP A 626 -31.93 -24.78 -35.62
C ASP A 626 -33.32 -25.18 -35.07
N ASP A 627 -33.94 -24.34 -34.23
CA ASP A 627 -35.28 -24.53 -33.65
C ASP A 627 -36.20 -23.37 -34.07
N THR A 628 -36.70 -23.47 -35.30
CA THR A 628 -37.56 -22.46 -35.92
C THR A 628 -38.85 -22.20 -35.15
N SER A 629 -39.36 -23.21 -34.43
CA SER A 629 -40.60 -23.10 -33.65
C SER A 629 -40.42 -22.21 -32.41
N SER A 630 -39.35 -22.42 -31.65
CA SER A 630 -39.02 -21.59 -30.49
C SER A 630 -38.64 -20.17 -30.90
N LEU A 631 -37.99 -20.01 -32.05
CA LEU A 631 -37.61 -18.70 -32.59
C LEU A 631 -38.85 -17.88 -32.99
N GLU A 632 -39.82 -18.48 -33.70
CA GLU A 632 -41.06 -17.80 -34.09
C GLU A 632 -41.86 -17.32 -32.86
N ILE A 633 -41.97 -18.17 -31.83
CA ILE A 633 -42.60 -17.79 -30.55
C ILE A 633 -41.89 -16.59 -29.93
N TYR A 634 -40.56 -16.58 -29.96
CA TYR A 634 -39.74 -15.49 -29.44
C TYR A 634 -39.91 -14.18 -30.22
N VAL A 635 -39.91 -14.24 -31.56
CA VAL A 635 -40.12 -13.07 -32.44
C VAL A 635 -41.48 -12.43 -32.17
N ASN A 636 -42.54 -13.24 -32.10
CA ASN A 636 -43.90 -12.77 -31.82
C ASN A 636 -44.06 -12.20 -30.39
N LYS A 637 -43.28 -12.70 -29.43
CA LYS A 637 -43.28 -12.22 -28.04
C LYS A 637 -42.58 -10.86 -27.89
N MET A 638 -41.40 -10.69 -28.48
CA MET A 638 -40.58 -9.49 -28.28
C MET A 638 -41.04 -8.28 -29.08
N LYS A 639 -41.65 -8.48 -30.26
CA LYS A 639 -42.13 -7.41 -31.14
C LYS A 639 -41.10 -6.31 -31.46
N ASP A 640 -39.80 -6.66 -31.50
CA ASP A 640 -38.73 -5.74 -31.90
C ASP A 640 -38.60 -5.69 -33.43
N LYS A 641 -38.51 -4.47 -33.99
CA LYS A 641 -38.36 -4.22 -35.43
C LYS A 641 -37.12 -4.88 -36.03
N SER A 642 -36.02 -4.90 -35.29
CA SER A 642 -34.75 -5.47 -35.75
C SER A 642 -34.83 -6.99 -35.92
N ILE A 643 -35.53 -7.65 -35.00
CA ILE A 643 -35.78 -9.09 -35.03
C ILE A 643 -36.78 -9.43 -36.13
N TYR A 644 -37.83 -8.62 -36.31
CA TYR A 644 -38.74 -8.78 -37.45
C TYR A 644 -38.04 -8.66 -38.79
N LYS A 645 -37.08 -7.74 -38.93
CA LYS A 645 -36.27 -7.63 -40.15
C LYS A 645 -35.43 -8.89 -40.39
N TRP A 646 -34.77 -9.42 -39.35
CA TRP A 646 -34.01 -10.66 -39.47
C TRP A 646 -34.91 -11.84 -39.84
N TRP A 647 -36.08 -11.95 -39.21
CA TRP A 647 -37.06 -12.99 -39.50
C TRP A 647 -37.62 -12.89 -40.92
N ALA A 648 -37.92 -11.68 -41.38
CA ALA A 648 -38.36 -11.43 -42.76
C ALA A 648 -37.28 -11.81 -43.79
N GLN A 649 -36.00 -11.53 -43.52
CA GLN A 649 -34.87 -11.96 -44.37
C GLN A 649 -34.73 -13.49 -44.39
N TYR A 650 -34.94 -14.15 -43.25
CA TYR A 650 -34.94 -15.60 -43.17
C TYR A 650 -36.09 -16.20 -44.00
N LEU A 651 -37.31 -15.67 -43.87
CA LEU A 651 -38.48 -16.09 -44.67
C LEU A 651 -38.29 -15.83 -46.18
N GLU A 652 -37.70 -14.69 -46.54
CA GLU A 652 -37.33 -14.38 -47.93
C GLU A 652 -36.35 -15.42 -48.49
N SER A 653 -35.37 -15.87 -47.69
CA SER A 653 -34.43 -16.93 -48.08
C SER A 653 -35.10 -18.30 -48.27
N GLN A 654 -36.22 -18.54 -47.58
CA GLN A 654 -37.06 -19.73 -47.73
C GLN A 654 -38.10 -19.59 -48.86
N ALA A 655 -38.06 -18.49 -49.62
CA ALA A 655 -39.00 -18.12 -50.68
C ALA A 655 -40.45 -17.87 -50.23
N ASP A 656 -40.73 -17.70 -48.94
CA ASP A 656 -42.04 -17.26 -48.44
C ASP A 656 -42.13 -15.72 -48.46
N LEU A 657 -42.41 -15.18 -49.64
CA LEU A 657 -42.43 -13.74 -49.87
C LEU A 657 -43.62 -13.02 -49.23
N ASP A 658 -44.76 -13.70 -49.03
CA ASP A 658 -45.96 -13.07 -48.47
C ASP A 658 -45.84 -12.87 -46.96
N SER A 659 -45.34 -13.89 -46.24
CA SER A 659 -44.99 -13.74 -44.81
C SER A 659 -43.84 -12.75 -44.63
N ALA A 660 -42.83 -12.76 -45.52
CA ALA A 660 -41.74 -11.80 -45.47
C ALA A 660 -42.21 -10.35 -45.63
N LEU A 661 -43.15 -10.07 -46.55
CA LEU A 661 -43.76 -8.73 -46.70
C LEU A 661 -44.46 -8.26 -45.41
N HIS A 662 -45.21 -9.14 -44.75
CA HIS A 662 -45.88 -8.81 -43.49
C HIS A 662 -44.86 -8.43 -42.38
N PHE A 663 -43.80 -9.22 -42.23
CA PHE A 663 -42.77 -8.93 -41.22
C PHE A 663 -41.87 -7.75 -41.60
N TYR A 664 -41.63 -7.48 -42.88
CA TYR A 664 -40.94 -6.26 -43.33
C TYR A 664 -41.79 -5.00 -43.08
N GLU A 665 -43.11 -5.09 -43.19
CA GLU A 665 -44.03 -4.01 -42.82
C GLU A 665 -44.03 -3.77 -41.32
N CYS A 666 -44.07 -4.84 -40.50
CA CYS A 666 -43.91 -4.75 -39.04
C CYS A 666 -42.53 -4.21 -38.63
N ALA A 667 -41.48 -4.52 -39.39
CA ALA A 667 -40.13 -4.01 -39.19
C ALA A 667 -39.95 -2.56 -39.68
N GLN A 668 -40.90 -2.03 -40.48
CA GLN A 668 -40.80 -0.75 -41.19
C GLN A 668 -39.57 -0.68 -42.12
N ASP A 669 -39.17 -1.79 -42.72
CA ASP A 669 -38.06 -1.85 -43.68
C ASP A 669 -38.57 -1.59 -45.11
N TYR A 670 -38.80 -0.32 -45.41
CA TYR A 670 -39.43 0.12 -46.66
C TYR A 670 -38.57 -0.14 -47.90
N LEU A 671 -37.24 -0.19 -47.77
CA LEU A 671 -36.34 -0.58 -48.87
C LEU A 671 -36.64 -2.02 -49.33
N SER A 672 -36.70 -2.94 -48.38
CA SER A 672 -36.97 -4.36 -48.66
C SER A 672 -38.37 -4.55 -49.26
N LEU A 673 -39.37 -3.80 -48.77
CA LEU A 673 -40.72 -3.76 -49.34
C LEU A 673 -40.73 -3.25 -50.78
N VAL A 674 -40.16 -2.07 -51.04
CA VAL A 674 -40.09 -1.47 -52.39
C VAL A 674 -39.32 -2.37 -53.35
N ARG A 675 -38.22 -2.99 -52.90
CA ARG A 675 -37.46 -3.96 -53.69
C ARG A 675 -38.32 -5.17 -54.09
N ILE A 676 -39.06 -5.76 -53.16
CA ILE A 676 -39.93 -6.92 -53.43
C ILE A 676 -41.11 -6.52 -54.34
N PHE A 677 -41.73 -5.35 -54.13
CA PHE A 677 -42.81 -4.86 -55.00
C PHE A 677 -42.32 -4.51 -56.41
N CYS A 678 -41.13 -3.90 -56.55
CA CYS A 678 -40.50 -3.68 -57.86
C CYS A 678 -40.17 -5.02 -58.54
N TYR A 679 -39.73 -6.04 -57.80
CA TYR A 679 -39.49 -7.38 -58.33
C TYR A 679 -40.79 -8.08 -58.78
N ARG A 680 -41.90 -7.88 -58.05
CA ARG A 680 -43.24 -8.37 -58.42
C ARG A 680 -43.88 -7.59 -59.61
N GLY A 681 -43.30 -6.46 -60.01
CA GLY A 681 -43.84 -5.58 -61.06
C GLY A 681 -44.89 -4.56 -60.60
N ASP A 682 -45.22 -4.52 -59.30
CA ASP A 682 -46.21 -3.61 -58.70
C ASP A 682 -45.58 -2.23 -58.38
N ILE A 683 -45.16 -1.49 -59.41
CA ILE A 683 -44.45 -0.21 -59.27
C ILE A 683 -45.33 0.88 -58.62
N GLN A 684 -46.64 0.81 -58.79
CA GLN A 684 -47.59 1.77 -58.19
C GLN A 684 -47.62 1.67 -56.66
N LYS A 685 -47.67 0.45 -56.12
CA LYS A 685 -47.59 0.25 -54.66
C LYS A 685 -46.21 0.64 -54.12
N ALA A 686 -45.15 0.36 -54.87
CA ALA A 686 -43.79 0.77 -54.52
C ALA A 686 -43.65 2.30 -54.44
N SER A 687 -44.27 3.04 -55.38
CA SER A 687 -44.26 4.51 -55.37
C SER A 687 -45.14 5.11 -54.28
N GLU A 688 -46.30 4.52 -53.98
CA GLU A 688 -47.13 4.89 -52.83
C GLU A 688 -46.36 4.72 -51.52
N ILE A 689 -45.68 3.60 -51.33
CA ILE A 689 -44.87 3.35 -50.13
C ILE A 689 -43.73 4.39 -50.03
N ALA A 690 -42.96 4.62 -51.09
CA ALA A 690 -41.87 5.60 -51.09
C ALA A 690 -42.36 7.04 -50.87
N ASN A 691 -43.51 7.42 -51.44
CA ASN A 691 -44.12 8.73 -51.26
C ASN A 691 -44.65 8.93 -49.84
N ASN A 692 -45.38 7.95 -49.30
CA ASN A 692 -45.98 8.04 -47.97
C ASN A 692 -44.93 8.00 -46.86
N THR A 693 -43.88 7.20 -47.03
CA THR A 693 -42.84 6.99 -46.00
C THR A 693 -41.72 8.00 -46.08
N GLY A 694 -41.35 8.43 -47.30
CA GLY A 694 -40.18 9.29 -47.52
C GLY A 694 -38.85 8.64 -47.17
N ASP A 695 -38.79 7.31 -47.08
CA ASP A 695 -37.53 6.61 -46.78
C ASP A 695 -36.50 6.83 -47.90
N ARG A 696 -35.27 7.18 -47.52
CA ARG A 696 -34.21 7.59 -48.45
C ARG A 696 -33.77 6.42 -49.32
N ALA A 697 -33.58 5.25 -48.71
CA ALA A 697 -33.11 4.07 -49.41
C ALA A 697 -34.17 3.52 -50.37
N ALA A 698 -35.43 3.44 -49.92
CA ALA A 698 -36.55 3.08 -50.77
C ALA A 698 -36.73 4.04 -51.96
N SER A 699 -36.67 5.35 -51.70
CA SER A 699 -36.77 6.40 -52.73
C SER A 699 -35.60 6.31 -53.72
N TYR A 700 -34.39 6.01 -53.28
CA TYR A 700 -33.22 5.84 -54.15
C TYR A 700 -33.37 4.64 -55.09
N HIS A 701 -33.78 3.48 -54.56
CA HIS A 701 -34.00 2.28 -55.36
C HIS A 701 -35.09 2.50 -56.42
N LEU A 702 -36.15 3.23 -56.05
CA LEU A 702 -37.22 3.61 -56.96
C LEU A 702 -36.77 4.65 -58.00
N ALA A 703 -35.96 5.64 -57.61
CA ALA A 703 -35.39 6.64 -58.51
C ALA A 703 -34.55 5.99 -59.62
N ARG A 704 -33.74 4.99 -59.28
CA ARG A 704 -32.93 4.22 -60.24
C ARG A 704 -33.80 3.44 -61.23
N HIS A 705 -34.97 2.96 -60.80
CA HIS A 705 -35.93 2.31 -61.70
C HIS A 705 -36.58 3.34 -62.66
N TYR A 706 -36.87 4.55 -62.18
CA TYR A 706 -37.41 5.64 -63.00
C TYR A 706 -36.39 6.30 -63.93
N GLU A 707 -35.09 6.20 -63.66
CA GLU A 707 -34.04 6.75 -64.53
C GLU A 707 -34.12 6.24 -65.98
N GLY A 708 -34.62 5.02 -66.19
CA GLY A 708 -34.87 4.44 -67.53
C GLY A 708 -36.25 4.76 -68.13
N HIS A 709 -37.16 5.41 -67.40
CA HIS A 709 -38.56 5.61 -67.80
C HIS A 709 -39.00 7.08 -67.79
N ASP A 710 -38.84 7.79 -66.66
CA ASP A 710 -39.25 9.18 -66.46
C ASP A 710 -38.23 9.95 -65.62
N ILE A 711 -37.52 10.85 -66.28
CA ILE A 711 -36.42 11.66 -65.70
C ILE A 711 -36.95 12.63 -64.63
N LYS A 712 -38.17 13.16 -64.77
CA LYS A 712 -38.71 14.12 -63.79
C LYS A 712 -39.07 13.43 -62.48
N GLN A 713 -39.63 12.23 -62.56
CA GLN A 713 -39.88 11.38 -61.40
C GLN A 713 -38.57 10.87 -60.79
N ALA A 714 -37.57 10.54 -61.62
CA ALA A 714 -36.24 10.17 -61.15
C ALA A 714 -35.59 11.31 -60.35
N VAL A 715 -35.61 12.55 -60.85
CA VAL A 715 -35.12 13.73 -60.12
C VAL A 715 -35.91 13.93 -58.82
N HIS A 716 -37.25 13.84 -58.85
CA HIS A 716 -38.08 13.95 -57.64
C HIS A 716 -37.68 12.93 -56.56
N PHE A 717 -37.54 11.66 -56.91
CA PHE A 717 -37.17 10.60 -55.96
C PHE A 717 -35.70 10.66 -55.56
N TYR A 718 -34.77 11.10 -56.42
CA TYR A 718 -33.37 11.34 -56.03
C TYR A 718 -33.23 12.53 -55.06
N THR A 719 -34.00 13.60 -55.26
CA THR A 719 -34.08 14.72 -54.31
C THR A 719 -34.64 14.26 -52.97
N ARG A 720 -35.71 13.45 -52.97
CA ARG A 720 -36.28 12.87 -51.74
C ARG A 720 -35.32 11.89 -51.05
N ALA A 721 -34.52 11.17 -51.82
CA ALA A 721 -33.45 10.30 -51.33
C ALA A 721 -32.20 11.06 -50.83
N GLN A 722 -32.13 12.38 -51.04
CA GLN A 722 -30.95 13.23 -50.77
C GLN A 722 -29.70 12.82 -51.57
N ALA A 723 -29.87 12.09 -52.67
CA ALA A 723 -28.80 11.73 -53.59
C ALA A 723 -28.64 12.86 -54.64
N TYR A 724 -28.19 14.02 -54.16
CA TYR A 724 -28.14 15.24 -54.96
C TYR A 724 -27.17 15.16 -56.12
N ASN A 725 -26.06 14.43 -56.00
CA ASN A 725 -25.12 14.19 -57.09
C ASN A 725 -25.80 13.59 -58.34
N ASN A 726 -26.65 12.57 -58.17
CA ASN A 726 -27.39 11.94 -59.26
C ASN A 726 -28.46 12.88 -59.82
N ALA A 727 -29.13 13.65 -58.95
CA ALA A 727 -30.09 14.66 -59.38
C ALA A 727 -29.41 15.81 -60.16
N ILE A 728 -28.26 16.30 -59.70
CA ILE A 728 -27.44 17.34 -60.31
C ILE A 728 -26.91 16.87 -61.66
N ARG A 729 -26.43 15.62 -61.76
CA ARG A 729 -26.04 15.00 -63.04
C ARG A 729 -27.21 15.00 -64.03
N LEU A 730 -28.37 14.51 -63.63
CA LEU A 730 -29.57 14.50 -64.47
C LEU A 730 -30.02 15.93 -64.86
N CYS A 731 -29.89 16.90 -63.95
CA CYS A 731 -30.19 18.32 -64.24
C CYS A 731 -29.19 18.94 -65.22
N LYS A 732 -27.89 18.64 -65.13
CA LYS A 732 -26.85 19.08 -66.06
C LYS A 732 -27.07 18.51 -67.47
N GLU A 733 -27.34 17.20 -67.56
CA GLU A 733 -27.56 16.49 -68.83
C GLU A 733 -28.82 16.98 -69.57
N ASN A 734 -29.85 17.44 -68.84
CA ASN A 734 -31.15 17.85 -69.41
C ASN A 734 -31.41 19.38 -69.38
N GLY A 735 -30.43 20.20 -68.96
CA GLY A 735 -30.53 21.67 -68.98
C GLY A 735 -31.53 22.29 -68.00
N LEU A 736 -31.72 21.70 -66.82
CA LEU A 736 -32.66 22.18 -65.78
C LEU A 736 -31.98 23.18 -64.81
N ASP A 737 -31.57 24.35 -65.31
CA ASP A 737 -30.73 25.33 -64.58
C ASP A 737 -31.35 25.88 -63.28
N ASP A 738 -32.67 26.05 -63.23
CA ASP A 738 -33.37 26.58 -62.05
C ASP A 738 -33.47 25.56 -60.90
N GLN A 739 -33.56 24.27 -61.25
CA GLN A 739 -33.54 23.19 -60.26
C GLN A 739 -32.11 22.90 -59.81
N LEU A 740 -31.13 23.07 -60.70
CA LEU A 740 -29.71 22.87 -60.43
C LEU A 740 -29.20 23.73 -59.27
N MET A 741 -29.50 25.03 -59.25
CA MET A 741 -29.08 25.92 -58.16
C MET A 741 -29.64 25.48 -56.81
N ASN A 742 -30.93 25.15 -56.78
CA ASN A 742 -31.60 24.73 -55.54
C ASN A 742 -31.08 23.38 -55.05
N LEU A 743 -30.77 22.44 -55.96
CA LEU A 743 -30.18 21.15 -55.61
C LEU A 743 -28.72 21.29 -55.17
N ALA A 744 -27.94 22.14 -55.82
CA ALA A 744 -26.56 22.42 -55.47
C ALA A 744 -26.44 23.06 -54.07
N LEU A 745 -27.33 23.99 -53.72
CA LEU A 745 -27.35 24.57 -52.37
C LEU A 745 -27.69 23.55 -51.26
N LEU A 746 -28.37 22.46 -51.61
CA LEU A 746 -28.74 21.38 -50.69
C LEU A 746 -27.71 20.23 -50.67
N SER A 747 -26.72 20.24 -51.57
CA SER A 747 -25.76 19.17 -51.78
C SER A 747 -24.45 19.38 -51.02
N ASN A 748 -23.48 18.48 -51.25
CA ASN A 748 -22.16 18.58 -50.66
C ASN A 748 -21.30 19.66 -51.34
N PRO A 749 -20.21 20.14 -50.70
CA PRO A 749 -19.29 21.12 -51.28
C PRO A 749 -18.70 20.72 -52.64
N GLU A 750 -18.44 19.43 -52.87
CA GLU A 750 -17.95 18.91 -54.16
C GLU A 750 -19.01 19.09 -55.26
N ASP A 751 -20.25 18.72 -54.97
CA ASP A 751 -21.39 18.89 -55.89
C ASP A 751 -21.69 20.38 -56.16
N MET A 752 -21.53 21.24 -55.14
CA MET A 752 -21.62 22.70 -55.26
C MET A 752 -20.53 23.25 -56.19
N MET A 753 -19.31 22.75 -56.07
CA MET A 753 -18.18 23.13 -56.93
C MET A 753 -18.44 22.70 -58.37
N GLU A 754 -18.91 21.47 -58.61
CA GLU A 754 -19.21 21.06 -59.97
C GLU A 754 -20.38 21.86 -60.59
N ALA A 755 -21.35 22.27 -59.78
CA ALA A 755 -22.42 23.17 -60.22
C ALA A 755 -21.89 24.60 -60.46
N ALA A 756 -20.93 25.08 -59.66
CA ALA A 756 -20.26 26.36 -59.84
C ALA A 756 -19.41 26.40 -61.12
N CYS A 757 -18.64 25.33 -61.39
CA CYS A 757 -17.90 25.15 -62.64
C CYS A 757 -18.83 25.17 -63.85
N TYR A 758 -20.00 24.52 -63.77
CA TYR A 758 -21.00 24.55 -64.84
C TYR A 758 -21.51 25.98 -65.11
N TYR A 759 -21.76 26.79 -64.07
CA TYR A 759 -22.14 28.19 -64.24
C TYR A 759 -20.97 29.07 -64.75
N GLU A 760 -19.73 28.79 -64.35
CA GLU A 760 -18.51 29.46 -64.84
C GLU A 760 -18.28 29.18 -66.34
N GLU A 761 -18.39 27.92 -66.77
CA GLU A 761 -18.23 27.49 -68.18
C GLU A 761 -19.33 28.06 -69.09
N LYS A 762 -20.56 28.16 -68.59
CA LYS A 762 -21.70 28.70 -69.33
C LYS A 762 -21.68 30.23 -69.44
N GLY A 763 -20.90 30.91 -68.59
CA GLY A 763 -20.76 32.36 -68.54
C GLY A 763 -22.01 33.14 -68.09
N SER A 764 -23.11 32.43 -67.78
CA SER A 764 -24.37 32.99 -67.31
C SER A 764 -24.52 32.77 -65.80
N HIS A 765 -24.93 33.80 -65.05
CA HIS A 765 -25.10 33.76 -63.59
C HIS A 765 -23.80 33.54 -62.79
N LEU A 766 -22.76 34.33 -63.10
CA LEU A 766 -21.48 34.32 -62.36
C LEU A 766 -21.62 34.70 -60.88
N ASP A 767 -22.66 35.47 -60.53
CA ASP A 767 -23.08 35.74 -59.15
C ASP A 767 -23.46 34.44 -58.41
N ARG A 768 -24.14 33.51 -59.07
CA ARG A 768 -24.45 32.18 -58.51
C ARG A 768 -23.19 31.32 -58.38
N ALA A 769 -22.25 31.44 -59.32
CA ALA A 769 -20.96 30.74 -59.25
C ALA A 769 -20.10 31.22 -58.06
N VAL A 770 -19.98 32.54 -57.84
CA VAL A 770 -19.26 33.10 -56.67
C VAL A 770 -19.90 32.64 -55.37
N ALA A 771 -21.23 32.66 -55.28
CA ALA A 771 -21.96 32.20 -54.09
C ALA A 771 -21.78 30.70 -53.83
N LEU A 772 -21.76 29.87 -54.89
CA LEU A 772 -21.52 28.42 -54.76
C LEU A 772 -20.07 28.12 -54.39
N TYR A 773 -19.07 28.80 -54.96
CA TYR A 773 -17.66 28.64 -54.58
C TYR A 773 -17.40 29.06 -53.13
N HIS A 774 -17.99 30.17 -52.69
CA HIS A 774 -17.90 30.62 -51.29
C HIS A 774 -18.53 29.59 -50.33
N LYS A 775 -19.76 29.13 -50.61
CA LYS A 775 -20.44 28.12 -49.79
C LYS A 775 -19.80 26.74 -49.85
N ALA A 776 -19.11 26.41 -50.94
CA ALA A 776 -18.33 25.19 -51.08
C ALA A 776 -16.96 25.25 -50.35
N GLY A 777 -16.60 26.39 -49.74
CA GLY A 777 -15.35 26.57 -49.01
C GLY A 777 -14.13 26.89 -49.89
N TYR A 778 -14.31 27.09 -51.20
CA TYR A 778 -13.24 27.50 -52.12
C TYR A 778 -13.08 29.02 -52.13
N VAL A 779 -12.70 29.55 -50.98
CA VAL A 779 -12.60 31.00 -50.71
C VAL A 779 -11.61 31.70 -51.65
N SER A 780 -10.48 31.07 -51.99
CA SER A 780 -9.47 31.64 -52.89
C SER A 780 -10.03 31.87 -54.30
N ARG A 781 -10.70 30.87 -54.88
CA ARG A 781 -11.32 30.97 -56.21
C ARG A 781 -12.53 31.89 -56.20
N ALA A 782 -13.32 31.88 -55.12
CA ALA A 782 -14.42 32.82 -54.92
C ALA A 782 -13.93 34.28 -54.86
N LEU A 783 -12.82 34.55 -54.17
CA LEU A 783 -12.19 35.87 -54.10
C LEU A 783 -11.59 36.29 -55.43
N GLU A 784 -10.89 35.40 -56.14
CA GLU A 784 -10.37 35.69 -57.48
C GLU A 784 -11.50 36.08 -58.45
N LEU A 785 -12.58 35.29 -58.46
CA LEU A 785 -13.74 35.54 -59.30
C LEU A 785 -14.48 36.81 -58.85
N ALA A 786 -14.57 37.10 -57.55
CA ALA A 786 -15.17 38.31 -57.01
C ALA A 786 -14.33 39.57 -57.27
N PHE A 787 -12.99 39.48 -57.25
CA PHE A 787 -12.08 40.55 -57.67
C PHE A 787 -12.16 40.79 -59.17
N ALA A 788 -12.24 39.72 -59.97
CA ALA A 788 -12.35 39.82 -61.44
C ALA A 788 -13.71 40.39 -61.90
N THR A 789 -14.76 40.20 -61.10
CA THR A 789 -16.14 40.66 -61.40
C THR A 789 -16.56 41.91 -60.62
N GLU A 790 -15.66 42.50 -59.81
CA GLU A 790 -15.90 43.69 -58.99
C GLU A 790 -17.16 43.61 -58.10
N GLN A 791 -17.45 42.42 -57.55
CA GLN A 791 -18.63 42.20 -56.69
C GLN A 791 -18.36 42.59 -55.22
N PHE A 792 -18.50 43.87 -54.90
CA PHE A 792 -18.22 44.44 -53.56
C PHE A 792 -18.97 43.78 -52.41
N GLY A 793 -20.26 43.46 -52.59
CA GLY A 793 -21.08 42.83 -51.54
C GLY A 793 -20.66 41.39 -51.23
N ALA A 794 -20.18 40.65 -52.24
CA ALA A 794 -19.66 39.30 -52.04
C ALA A 794 -18.28 39.34 -51.35
N LEU A 795 -17.42 40.30 -51.70
CA LEU A 795 -16.10 40.48 -51.08
C LEU A 795 -16.18 40.81 -49.59
N GLU A 796 -17.15 41.61 -49.15
CA GLU A 796 -17.31 41.95 -47.73
C GLU A 796 -17.73 40.72 -46.90
N MET A 797 -18.67 39.90 -47.39
CA MET A 797 -19.04 38.66 -46.71
C MET A 797 -17.89 37.64 -46.69
N ILE A 798 -17.17 37.49 -47.81
CA ILE A 798 -16.05 36.55 -47.88
C ILE A 798 -14.92 36.98 -46.92
N ALA A 799 -14.70 38.29 -46.76
CA ALA A 799 -13.67 38.82 -45.87
C ALA A 799 -13.99 38.64 -44.38
N GLU A 800 -15.26 38.53 -44.00
CA GLU A 800 -15.66 38.24 -42.61
C GLU A 800 -15.36 36.79 -42.19
N ASP A 801 -15.28 35.88 -43.16
CA ASP A 801 -14.93 34.47 -42.93
C ASP A 801 -13.41 34.22 -42.93
N LEU A 802 -12.57 35.21 -43.24
CA LEU A 802 -11.11 35.08 -43.28
C LEU A 802 -10.51 35.11 -41.86
N ASN A 803 -9.68 34.12 -41.55
CA ASN A 803 -9.03 33.95 -40.25
C ASN A 803 -7.54 33.57 -40.40
N GLU A 804 -6.85 33.31 -39.28
CA GLU A 804 -5.41 32.95 -39.24
C GLU A 804 -5.03 31.70 -40.05
N SER A 805 -5.99 30.85 -40.43
CA SER A 805 -5.74 29.66 -41.27
C SER A 805 -5.71 29.95 -42.77
N SER A 806 -6.04 31.19 -43.17
CA SER A 806 -6.06 31.63 -44.55
C SER A 806 -4.67 32.00 -45.05
N ASP A 807 -4.45 31.96 -46.37
CA ASP A 807 -3.15 32.29 -46.98
C ASP A 807 -2.70 33.71 -46.59
N PRO A 808 -1.51 33.89 -45.96
CA PRO A 808 -0.97 35.20 -45.59
C PRO A 808 -0.89 36.20 -46.75
N ALA A 809 -0.73 35.72 -47.99
CA ALA A 809 -0.70 36.59 -49.17
C ALA A 809 -2.11 37.17 -49.49
N LEU A 810 -3.16 36.37 -49.31
CA LEU A 810 -4.55 36.80 -49.49
C LEU A 810 -4.99 37.74 -48.37
N LEU A 811 -4.61 37.45 -47.12
CA LEU A 811 -4.87 38.31 -45.97
C LEU A 811 -4.20 39.68 -46.13
N ALA A 812 -2.97 39.73 -46.64
CA ALA A 812 -2.28 40.99 -46.94
C ALA A 812 -2.99 41.79 -48.04
N ARG A 813 -3.42 41.15 -49.14
CA ARG A 813 -4.17 41.82 -50.21
C ARG A 813 -5.53 42.34 -49.75
N CYS A 814 -6.22 41.59 -48.89
CA CYS A 814 -7.48 42.02 -48.29
C CYS A 814 -7.24 43.18 -47.31
N SER A 815 -6.17 43.13 -46.51
CA SER A 815 -5.78 44.23 -45.62
C SER A 815 -5.45 45.51 -46.40
N ASP A 816 -4.70 45.42 -47.51
CA ASP A 816 -4.41 46.57 -48.37
C ASP A 816 -5.72 47.18 -48.91
N PHE A 817 -6.65 46.34 -49.38
CA PHE A 817 -7.98 46.77 -49.80
C PHE A 817 -8.73 47.49 -48.67
N PHE A 818 -8.85 46.90 -47.48
CA PHE A 818 -9.52 47.55 -46.35
C PHE A 818 -8.84 48.83 -45.86
N SER A 819 -7.51 48.92 -46.01
CA SER A 819 -6.73 50.12 -45.70
C SER A 819 -7.03 51.25 -46.67
N THR A 820 -7.17 50.95 -47.98
CA THR A 820 -7.59 51.95 -48.97
C THR A 820 -9.03 52.42 -48.77
N HIS A 821 -9.87 51.61 -48.11
CA HIS A 821 -11.28 51.92 -47.83
C HIS A 821 -11.55 52.41 -46.39
N SER A 822 -10.51 52.88 -45.68
CA SER A 822 -10.63 53.49 -44.34
C SER A 822 -11.18 52.58 -43.23
N LYS A 823 -11.18 51.25 -43.42
CA LYS A 823 -11.52 50.26 -42.38
C LYS A 823 -10.24 49.78 -41.68
N TYR A 824 -9.63 50.66 -40.88
CA TYR A 824 -8.32 50.44 -40.26
C TYR A 824 -8.31 49.34 -39.20
N GLU A 825 -9.39 49.16 -38.43
CA GLU A 825 -9.49 48.11 -37.40
C GLU A 825 -9.46 46.70 -38.03
N LYS A 826 -10.33 46.43 -39.00
CA LYS A 826 -10.32 45.16 -39.76
C LYS A 826 -8.98 44.96 -40.49
N SER A 827 -8.35 46.03 -40.96
CA SER A 827 -7.01 45.94 -41.57
C SER A 827 -5.94 45.50 -40.56
N VAL A 828 -5.95 46.04 -39.34
CA VAL A 828 -5.01 45.63 -38.27
C VAL A 828 -5.24 44.17 -37.90
N GLU A 829 -6.49 43.71 -37.79
CA GLU A 829 -6.81 42.31 -37.50
C GLU A 829 -6.31 41.35 -38.58
N LEU A 830 -6.50 41.71 -39.86
CA LEU A 830 -5.99 40.93 -40.99
C LEU A 830 -4.46 40.95 -41.08
N LEU A 831 -3.80 42.06 -40.73
CA LEU A 831 -2.33 42.14 -40.67
C LEU A 831 -1.74 41.30 -39.53
N VAL A 832 -2.42 41.28 -38.38
CA VAL A 832 -2.07 40.41 -37.25
C VAL A 832 -2.25 38.94 -37.64
N ALA A 833 -3.36 38.59 -38.30
CA ALA A 833 -3.59 37.25 -38.83
C ALA A 833 -2.54 36.85 -39.89
N ALA A 834 -2.09 37.81 -40.72
CA ALA A 834 -1.01 37.63 -41.69
C ALA A 834 0.41 37.63 -41.06
N LYS A 835 0.53 37.68 -39.73
CA LYS A 835 1.79 37.73 -38.96
C LYS A 835 2.68 38.96 -39.24
N LYS A 836 2.12 40.04 -39.78
CA LYS A 836 2.84 41.30 -40.05
C LYS A 836 2.70 42.28 -38.88
N TYR A 837 3.12 41.86 -37.69
CA TYR A 837 2.90 42.60 -36.42
C TYR A 837 3.51 44.01 -36.42
N HIS A 838 4.67 44.18 -37.07
CA HIS A 838 5.36 45.46 -37.09
C HIS A 838 4.59 46.52 -37.91
N GLN A 839 3.96 46.11 -39.02
CA GLN A 839 3.10 46.97 -39.84
C GLN A 839 1.77 47.24 -39.13
N ALA A 840 1.20 46.24 -38.46
CA ALA A 840 0.00 46.40 -37.64
C ALA A 840 0.21 47.42 -36.52
N LEU A 841 1.33 47.35 -35.80
CA LEU A 841 1.67 48.30 -34.74
C LEU A 841 1.96 49.70 -35.25
N GLU A 842 2.65 49.83 -36.39
CA GLU A 842 2.87 51.11 -37.04
C GLU A 842 1.55 51.78 -37.43
N LEU A 843 0.58 50.99 -37.91
CA LEU A 843 -0.76 51.47 -38.20
C LEU A 843 -1.48 51.91 -36.91
N CYS A 844 -1.38 51.12 -35.83
CA CYS A 844 -1.93 51.50 -34.52
C CYS A 844 -1.33 52.79 -33.95
N VAL A 845 -0.02 53.00 -34.12
CA VAL A 845 0.68 54.21 -33.65
C VAL A 845 0.33 55.42 -34.52
N THR A 846 0.24 55.24 -35.83
CA THR A 846 -0.04 56.33 -36.77
C THR A 846 -1.48 56.82 -36.67
N GLN A 847 -2.43 55.91 -36.43
CA GLN A 847 -3.87 56.22 -36.38
C GLN A 847 -4.43 56.28 -34.94
N ASN A 848 -3.57 56.23 -33.91
CA ASN A 848 -3.94 56.23 -32.49
C ASN A 848 -5.01 55.19 -32.11
N LEU A 849 -4.89 53.96 -32.60
CA LEU A 849 -5.81 52.87 -32.24
C LEU A 849 -5.52 52.33 -30.84
N THR A 850 -6.57 52.14 -30.03
CA THR A 850 -6.46 51.57 -28.68
C THR A 850 -6.09 50.10 -28.75
N ILE A 851 -5.00 49.70 -28.09
CA ILE A 851 -4.58 48.30 -28.05
C ILE A 851 -5.40 47.59 -26.98
N THR A 852 -6.32 46.72 -27.39
CA THR A 852 -7.08 45.86 -26.47
C THR A 852 -6.20 44.72 -25.94
N GLU A 853 -6.56 44.14 -24.79
CA GLU A 853 -5.81 43.01 -24.21
C GLU A 853 -5.74 41.81 -25.17
N ASP A 854 -6.85 41.49 -25.84
CA ASP A 854 -6.93 40.42 -26.84
C ASP A 854 -5.99 40.68 -28.04
N LEU A 855 -5.98 41.92 -28.57
CA LEU A 855 -5.08 42.29 -29.66
C LEU A 855 -3.61 42.25 -29.21
N ALA A 856 -3.32 42.68 -27.99
CA ALA A 856 -1.98 42.62 -27.42
C ALA A 856 -1.51 41.18 -27.21
N GLU A 857 -2.40 40.25 -26.89
CA GLU A 857 -2.10 38.82 -26.76
C GLU A 857 -1.92 38.14 -28.12
N ARG A 858 -2.77 38.43 -29.12
CA ARG A 858 -2.57 37.94 -30.50
C ARG A 858 -1.26 38.42 -31.14
N MET A 859 -0.81 39.62 -30.81
CA MET A 859 0.51 40.13 -31.22
C MET A 859 1.68 39.52 -30.41
N THR A 860 1.40 38.80 -29.32
CA THR A 860 2.41 38.15 -28.47
C THR A 860 2.56 36.68 -28.85
N VAL A 861 3.48 36.40 -29.77
CA VAL A 861 3.72 35.03 -30.24
C VAL A 861 4.44 34.20 -29.17
N PRO A 862 3.94 33.02 -28.76
CA PRO A 862 4.70 32.06 -27.95
C PRO A 862 5.74 31.34 -28.82
N ASP A 863 6.99 31.24 -28.35
CA ASP A 863 8.19 30.65 -28.96
C ASP A 863 7.97 29.91 -30.30
N SER A 864 7.85 30.68 -31.38
CA SER A 864 7.87 30.18 -32.75
C SER A 864 9.27 30.37 -33.33
N LYS A 865 9.75 29.37 -34.10
CA LYS A 865 11.09 29.34 -34.74
C LYS A 865 11.40 30.49 -35.71
N ASP A 866 10.45 31.39 -35.97
CA ASP A 866 10.49 32.39 -37.04
C ASP A 866 10.94 33.80 -36.60
N MET A 867 11.10 34.09 -35.30
CA MET A 867 11.50 35.42 -34.79
C MET A 867 12.67 35.33 -33.79
N SER A 868 13.67 36.22 -33.91
CA SER A 868 14.78 36.32 -32.94
C SER A 868 14.28 36.84 -31.59
N GLU A 869 14.92 36.39 -30.49
CA GLU A 869 14.54 36.82 -29.14
C GLU A 869 14.67 38.33 -28.94
N GLU A 870 15.61 38.98 -29.63
CA GLU A 870 15.82 40.42 -29.57
C GLU A 870 14.66 41.17 -30.24
N ALA A 871 14.24 40.73 -31.43
CA ALA A 871 13.10 41.31 -32.13
C ALA A 871 11.79 41.12 -31.34
N ARG A 872 11.64 39.99 -30.63
CA ARG A 872 10.51 39.74 -29.73
C ARG A 872 10.51 40.66 -28.51
N LYS A 873 11.67 40.88 -27.89
CA LYS A 873 11.81 41.81 -26.76
C LYS A 873 11.51 43.24 -27.18
N GLU A 874 12.02 43.68 -28.33
CA GLU A 874 11.75 45.01 -28.87
C GLU A 874 10.25 45.20 -29.19
N LEU A 875 9.60 44.20 -29.79
CA LEU A 875 8.17 44.23 -30.06
C LEU A 875 7.35 44.38 -28.77
N LEU A 876 7.68 43.60 -27.74
CA LEU A 876 7.00 43.65 -26.44
C LEU A 876 7.23 44.99 -25.72
N GLU A 877 8.43 45.55 -25.81
CA GLU A 877 8.71 46.88 -25.25
C GLU A 877 7.92 47.97 -25.98
N ARG A 878 7.79 47.91 -27.32
CA ARG A 878 6.99 48.88 -28.07
C ARG A 878 5.49 48.76 -27.79
N ILE A 879 4.97 47.55 -27.63
CA ILE A 879 3.57 47.32 -27.20
C ILE A 879 3.36 47.92 -25.80
N ALA A 880 4.29 47.66 -24.87
CA ALA A 880 4.22 48.18 -23.51
C ALA A 880 4.33 49.72 -23.47
N ASP A 881 5.20 50.32 -24.28
CA ASP A 881 5.34 51.78 -24.42
C ASP A 881 4.05 52.41 -24.98
N CYS A 882 3.39 51.76 -25.95
CA CYS A 882 2.08 52.19 -26.44
C CYS A 882 1.01 52.12 -25.35
N CYS A 883 0.97 51.03 -24.58
CA CYS A 883 0.04 50.87 -23.45
C CYS A 883 0.28 51.91 -22.35
N MET A 884 1.56 52.27 -22.08
CA MET A 884 1.92 53.34 -21.15
C MET A 884 1.40 54.70 -21.58
N ARG A 885 1.52 55.03 -22.89
CA ARG A 885 0.97 56.28 -23.45
C ARG A 885 -0.55 56.31 -23.42
N GLN A 886 -1.19 55.15 -23.55
CA GLN A 886 -2.65 55.00 -23.50
C GLN A 886 -3.20 54.97 -22.06
N GLY A 887 -2.36 55.02 -21.03
CA GLY A 887 -2.78 54.99 -19.62
C GLY A 887 -3.16 53.61 -19.09
N ASN A 888 -2.94 52.53 -19.86
CA ASN A 888 -3.19 51.16 -19.41
C ASN A 888 -1.94 50.58 -18.71
N TYR A 889 -1.73 51.00 -17.47
CA TYR A 889 -0.54 50.66 -16.69
C TYR A 889 -0.41 49.17 -16.36
N HIS A 890 -1.52 48.46 -16.13
CA HIS A 890 -1.48 47.03 -15.81
C HIS A 890 -1.06 46.17 -16.99
N LEU A 891 -1.59 46.44 -18.19
CA LEU A 891 -1.19 45.74 -19.41
C LEU A 891 0.27 46.07 -19.75
N ALA A 892 0.68 47.33 -19.59
CA ALA A 892 2.07 47.73 -19.75
C ALA A 892 3.01 46.97 -18.80
N THR A 893 2.65 46.81 -17.52
CA THR A 893 3.41 45.99 -16.57
C THR A 893 3.51 44.53 -17.03
N LYS A 894 2.40 43.92 -17.47
CA LYS A 894 2.39 42.53 -17.98
C LYS A 894 3.33 42.37 -19.18
N LYS A 895 3.36 43.33 -20.10
CA LYS A 895 4.22 43.27 -21.29
C LYS A 895 5.69 43.60 -20.97
N TYR A 896 5.99 44.57 -20.12
CA TYR A 896 7.36 44.84 -19.67
C TYR A 896 7.97 43.67 -18.87
N THR A 897 7.16 42.97 -18.07
CA THR A 897 7.64 41.78 -17.36
C THR A 897 7.94 40.62 -18.31
N GLN A 898 7.11 40.40 -19.34
CA GLN A 898 7.39 39.44 -20.42
C GLN A 898 8.62 39.80 -21.26
N ALA A 899 8.92 41.09 -21.42
CA ALA A 899 10.14 41.58 -22.07
C ALA A 899 11.40 41.44 -21.18
N GLY A 900 11.24 41.13 -19.89
CA GLY A 900 12.34 41.04 -18.92
C GLY A 900 12.74 42.38 -18.28
N ASN A 901 12.05 43.49 -18.61
CA ASN A 901 12.36 44.83 -18.12
C ASN A 901 11.61 45.16 -16.83
N LYS A 902 12.08 44.61 -15.71
CA LYS A 902 11.42 44.71 -14.38
C LYS A 902 11.36 46.13 -13.81
N LEU A 903 12.31 47.00 -14.16
CA LEU A 903 12.34 48.38 -13.68
C LEU A 903 11.24 49.23 -14.33
N LYS A 904 11.06 49.14 -15.66
CA LYS A 904 9.94 49.81 -16.34
C LYS A 904 8.59 49.27 -15.89
N ALA A 905 8.50 47.96 -15.67
CA ALA A 905 7.30 47.31 -15.12
C ALA A 905 6.93 47.86 -13.73
N MET A 906 7.91 48.05 -12.85
CA MET A 906 7.70 48.64 -11.53
C MET A 906 7.24 50.11 -11.62
N ARG A 907 7.86 50.90 -12.51
CA ARG A 907 7.44 52.30 -12.73
C ARG A 907 5.99 52.39 -13.23
N ALA A 908 5.59 51.50 -14.13
CA ALA A 908 4.20 51.38 -14.57
C ALA A 908 3.26 51.04 -13.40
N LEU A 909 3.64 50.09 -12.54
CA LEU A 909 2.86 49.74 -11.34
C LEU A 909 2.75 50.89 -10.35
N LEU A 910 3.84 51.61 -10.09
CA LEU A 910 3.84 52.77 -9.18
C LEU A 910 2.88 53.86 -9.67
N LYS A 911 2.83 54.11 -11.00
CA LYS A 911 1.85 55.03 -11.60
C LYS A 911 0.40 54.55 -11.49
N SER A 912 0.17 53.24 -11.38
CA SER A 912 -1.18 52.68 -11.19
C SER A 912 -1.74 52.86 -9.78
N GLY A 913 -0.87 53.06 -8.78
CA GLY A 913 -1.26 53.23 -7.37
C GLY A 913 -1.76 51.96 -6.65
N ASP A 914 -1.67 50.78 -7.28
CA ASP A 914 -2.15 49.51 -6.73
C ASP A 914 -1.14 48.91 -5.73
N THR A 915 -1.34 49.20 -4.44
CA THR A 915 -0.44 48.83 -3.33
C THR A 915 -0.22 47.33 -3.20
N GLU A 916 -1.26 46.52 -3.38
CA GLU A 916 -1.17 45.06 -3.27
C GLU A 916 -0.30 44.46 -4.38
N LYS A 917 -0.51 44.90 -5.63
CA LYS A 917 0.31 44.44 -6.75
C LYS A 917 1.74 44.93 -6.68
N ILE A 918 1.98 46.14 -6.15
CA ILE A 918 3.33 46.67 -5.91
C ILE A 918 4.07 45.80 -4.88
N VAL A 919 3.44 45.48 -3.74
CA VAL A 919 4.01 44.62 -2.69
C VAL A 919 4.28 43.21 -3.21
N PHE A 920 3.34 42.65 -3.97
CA PHE A 920 3.50 41.35 -4.61
C PHE A 920 4.67 41.34 -5.60
N PHE A 921 4.73 42.32 -6.51
CA PHE A 921 5.74 42.40 -7.56
C PHE A 921 7.15 42.58 -6.99
N ALA A 922 7.32 43.39 -5.94
CA ALA A 922 8.60 43.56 -5.25
C ALA A 922 9.08 42.24 -4.62
N ASN A 923 8.19 41.50 -3.93
CA ASN A 923 8.52 40.22 -3.31
C ASN A 923 8.85 39.11 -4.32
N VAL A 924 8.17 39.08 -5.47
CA VAL A 924 8.44 38.11 -6.56
C VAL A 924 9.75 38.44 -7.26
N SER A 925 10.03 39.72 -7.52
CA SER A 925 11.18 40.14 -8.32
C SER A 925 12.50 40.07 -7.56
N ARG A 926 12.49 40.15 -6.22
CA ARG A 926 13.64 39.99 -5.30
C ARG A 926 14.87 40.85 -5.64
N GLN A 927 14.68 42.02 -6.24
CA GLN A 927 15.76 42.97 -6.54
C GLN A 927 15.80 44.08 -5.49
N LYS A 928 17.01 44.45 -5.05
CA LYS A 928 17.21 45.45 -3.98
C LYS A 928 16.56 46.79 -4.29
N GLU A 929 16.76 47.28 -5.51
CA GLU A 929 16.23 48.57 -6.00
C GLU A 929 14.69 48.60 -6.00
N LEU A 930 14.05 47.47 -6.34
CA LEU A 930 12.59 47.37 -6.35
C LEU A 930 11.99 47.39 -4.95
N PHE A 931 12.66 46.78 -3.96
CA PHE A 931 12.23 46.88 -2.56
C PHE A 931 12.34 48.31 -2.04
N ILE A 932 13.38 49.05 -2.42
CA ILE A 932 13.55 50.46 -2.03
C ILE A 932 12.46 51.33 -2.70
N LEU A 933 12.22 51.18 -4.01
CA LEU A 933 11.17 51.92 -4.71
C LEU A 933 9.76 51.64 -4.14
N ALA A 934 9.48 50.38 -3.80
CA ALA A 934 8.22 50.01 -3.13
C ALA A 934 8.11 50.64 -1.74
N ALA A 935 9.19 50.60 -0.94
CA ALA A 935 9.19 51.15 0.42
C ALA A 935 9.03 52.68 0.43
N ASN A 936 9.70 53.39 -0.48
CA ASN A 936 9.56 54.85 -0.63
C ASN A 936 8.12 55.24 -0.99
N TYR A 937 7.47 54.48 -1.88
CA TYR A 937 6.07 54.71 -2.22
C TYR A 937 5.12 54.43 -1.04
N LEU A 938 5.35 53.34 -0.30
CA LEU A 938 4.53 53.02 0.88
C LEU A 938 4.72 54.03 2.02
N GLN A 939 5.87 54.71 2.10
CA GLN A 939 6.12 55.77 3.08
C GLN A 939 5.23 57.00 2.87
N SER A 940 4.80 57.28 1.64
CA SER A 940 3.87 58.39 1.37
C SER A 940 2.40 58.06 1.70
N LEU A 941 2.10 56.86 2.21
CA LEU A 941 0.76 56.43 2.62
C LEU A 941 0.58 56.50 4.15
N ASP A 942 -0.67 56.55 4.61
CA ASP A 942 -1.06 56.59 6.04
C ASP A 942 -0.75 55.26 6.78
N TRP A 943 0.51 54.99 7.10
CA TRP A 943 0.97 53.74 7.73
C TRP A 943 0.45 53.48 9.17
N ARG A 944 -0.24 54.44 9.81
CA ARG A 944 -0.78 54.29 11.17
C ARG A 944 -2.21 53.70 11.19
N LYS A 945 -2.98 53.83 10.10
CA LYS A 945 -4.30 53.17 9.96
C LYS A 945 -4.13 51.67 9.76
N ASP A 946 -3.09 51.26 9.04
CA ASP A 946 -2.78 49.86 8.74
C ASP A 946 -1.39 49.45 9.27
N PRO A 947 -1.31 48.74 10.41
CA PRO A 947 -0.04 48.31 11.00
C PRO A 947 0.75 47.33 10.12
N ASP A 948 0.12 46.76 9.10
CA ASP A 948 0.77 45.87 8.14
C ASP A 948 1.59 46.62 7.08
N ILE A 949 1.21 47.87 6.74
CA ILE A 949 2.02 48.73 5.87
C ILE A 949 3.33 49.06 6.58
N LEU A 950 3.27 49.40 7.87
CA LEU A 950 4.45 49.66 8.71
C LEU A 950 5.41 48.46 8.72
N LYS A 951 4.91 47.24 8.97
CA LYS A 951 5.73 46.02 8.90
C LYS A 951 6.32 45.78 7.52
N THR A 952 5.57 46.10 6.46
CA THR A 952 5.99 45.89 5.07
C THR A 952 7.10 46.85 4.67
N ILE A 953 7.02 48.13 5.08
CA ILE A 953 8.08 49.13 4.91
C ILE A 953 9.36 48.67 5.60
N ILE A 954 9.27 48.28 6.88
CA ILE A 954 10.42 47.77 7.65
C ILE A 954 11.02 46.53 6.97
N GLY A 955 10.16 45.60 6.54
CA GLY A 955 10.56 44.40 5.82
C GLY A 955 11.26 44.70 4.50
N PHE A 956 10.79 45.70 3.74
CA PHE A 956 11.35 46.07 2.45
C PHE A 956 12.68 46.81 2.57
N TYR A 957 12.84 47.76 3.47
CA TYR A 957 14.15 48.39 3.69
C TYR A 957 15.18 47.39 4.25
N THR A 958 14.76 46.47 5.11
CA THR A 958 15.63 45.39 5.62
C THR A 958 16.07 44.44 4.50
N LYS A 959 15.14 43.98 3.66
CA LYS A 959 15.43 43.14 2.48
C LYS A 959 16.26 43.88 1.42
N GLY A 960 16.03 45.19 1.28
CA GLY A 960 16.78 46.10 0.41
C GLY A 960 18.19 46.41 0.90
N ARG A 961 18.53 46.05 2.14
CA ARG A 961 19.81 46.37 2.82
C ARG A 961 20.08 47.88 2.90
N ALA A 962 19.06 48.67 3.22
CA ALA A 962 19.16 50.12 3.38
C ALA A 962 18.87 50.55 4.85
N PRO A 963 19.81 50.33 5.79
CA PRO A 963 19.60 50.66 7.21
C PRO A 963 19.48 52.18 7.47
N ASP A 964 20.09 53.02 6.63
CA ASP A 964 20.02 54.49 6.76
C ASP A 964 18.61 55.02 6.49
N LEU A 965 17.96 54.53 5.42
CA LEU A 965 16.57 54.89 5.08
C LEU A 965 15.59 54.35 6.13
N LEU A 966 15.86 53.15 6.66
CA LEU A 966 15.06 52.57 7.75
C LEU A 966 15.17 53.40 9.04
N ALA A 967 16.36 53.87 9.38
CA ALA A 967 16.55 54.74 10.53
C ALA A 967 15.87 56.10 10.37
N GLY A 968 15.98 56.71 9.19
CA GLY A 968 15.24 57.93 8.86
C GLY A 968 13.72 57.75 8.96
N PHE A 969 13.21 56.57 8.61
CA PHE A 969 11.80 56.23 8.79
C PHE A 969 11.39 56.13 10.27
N TYR A 970 12.20 55.50 11.13
CA TYR A 970 11.93 55.45 12.58
C TYR A 970 12.04 56.83 13.25
N GLU A 971 12.96 57.69 12.80
CA GLU A 971 13.05 59.10 13.24
C GLU A 971 11.76 59.86 12.88
N ALA A 972 11.27 59.73 11.65
CA ALA A 972 10.02 60.34 11.23
C ALA A 972 8.82 59.80 12.04
N CYS A 973 8.79 58.49 12.34
CA CYS A 973 7.76 57.91 13.20
C CYS A 973 7.78 58.51 14.62
N ALA A 974 8.97 58.65 15.23
CA ALA A 974 9.12 59.24 16.55
C ALA A 974 8.71 60.71 16.60
N GLN A 975 9.06 61.47 15.55
CA GLN A 975 8.69 62.88 15.43
C GLN A 975 7.16 63.07 15.40
N VAL A 976 6.44 62.24 14.63
CA VAL A 976 4.97 62.25 14.58
C VAL A 976 4.34 61.89 15.94
N GLU A 977 4.93 60.97 16.70
CA GLU A 977 4.43 60.60 18.06
C GLU A 977 4.64 61.73 19.10
N ILE A 978 5.69 62.55 18.94
CA ILE A 978 5.96 63.74 19.78
C ILE A 978 5.04 64.89 19.35
N ASP A 979 5.30 65.43 18.15
CA ASP A 979 4.34 65.74 17.09
C ASP A 979 2.88 66.01 17.49
N ASP A 980 2.11 64.97 17.29
CA ASP A 980 0.66 65.02 17.24
C ASP A 980 0.02 64.40 18.50
N TYR A 981 0.79 63.62 19.28
CA TYR A 981 0.24 62.76 20.34
C TYR A 981 0.91 62.91 21.71
N GLN A 982 1.99 63.69 21.84
CA GLN A 982 2.71 63.90 23.12
C GLN A 982 3.11 62.59 23.83
N ASN A 983 3.30 61.50 23.08
CA ASN A 983 3.60 60.18 23.62
C ASN A 983 5.10 59.89 23.57
N TYR A 984 5.79 60.41 24.58
CA TYR A 984 7.22 60.31 24.74
C TYR A 984 7.74 58.88 25.00
N GLU A 985 6.90 57.96 25.50
CA GLU A 985 7.28 56.55 25.71
C GLU A 985 7.42 55.80 24.38
N LYS A 986 6.44 55.93 23.48
CA LYS A 986 6.51 55.30 22.14
C LYS A 986 7.56 55.94 21.25
N ALA A 987 7.74 57.26 21.36
CA ALA A 987 8.81 57.96 20.67
C ALA A 987 10.19 57.48 21.13
N LEU A 988 10.36 57.19 22.43
CA LEU A 988 11.59 56.64 22.97
C LEU A 988 11.91 55.25 22.40
N ASP A 989 10.91 54.38 22.28
CA ASP A 989 11.06 53.04 21.68
C ASP A 989 11.46 53.14 20.20
N ALA A 990 10.79 53.99 19.42
CA ALA A 990 11.08 54.21 18.00
C ALA A 990 12.50 54.79 17.79
N LEU A 991 12.91 55.77 18.58
CA LEU A 991 14.27 56.33 18.51
C LEU A 991 15.33 55.33 18.95
N THR A 992 15.02 54.46 19.93
CA THR A 992 15.93 53.39 20.34
C THR A 992 16.14 52.39 19.20
N GLU A 993 15.08 52.02 18.46
CA GLU A 993 15.22 51.19 17.25
C GLU A 993 15.93 51.91 16.09
N ALA A 994 15.71 53.22 15.90
CA ALA A 994 16.46 54.05 14.94
C ALA A 994 17.98 54.01 15.23
N SER A 995 18.36 54.19 16.50
CA SER A 995 19.77 54.13 16.94
C SER A 995 20.40 52.74 16.72
N LYS A 996 19.64 51.66 16.95
CA LYS A 996 20.09 50.29 16.67
C LYS A 996 20.28 50.08 15.17
N CYS A 997 19.39 50.60 14.32
CA CYS A 997 19.51 50.48 12.87
C CYS A 997 20.75 51.21 12.32
N LEU A 998 21.00 52.44 12.78
CA LEU A 998 22.19 53.21 12.40
C LEU A 998 23.48 52.57 12.89
N SER A 999 23.50 52.01 14.10
CA SER A 999 24.69 51.29 14.60
C SER A 999 25.09 50.07 13.76
N LYS A 1000 24.14 49.50 13.01
CA LYS A 1000 24.35 48.34 12.12
C LYS A 1000 24.76 48.75 10.71
N ALA A 1001 24.62 50.01 10.33
CA ALA A 1001 25.06 50.54 9.05
C ALA A 1001 26.60 50.62 9.07
N LYS A 1002 27.26 49.79 8.25
CA LYS A 1002 28.71 49.87 8.02
C LYS A 1002 28.93 50.41 6.63
N ASP A 1003 28.80 51.72 6.45
CA ASP A 1003 29.14 52.39 5.19
C ASP A 1003 29.98 53.67 5.42
N ALA A 1004 30.74 54.03 4.39
CA ALA A 1004 32.04 54.70 4.46
C ALA A 1004 32.06 56.23 4.72
N SER A 1005 31.10 56.78 5.47
CA SER A 1005 31.08 58.20 5.92
C SER A 1005 31.02 58.31 7.45
N SER A 1006 31.99 57.67 8.11
CA SER A 1006 32.04 57.50 9.58
C SER A 1006 31.81 58.79 10.38
N GLY A 1007 32.19 59.96 9.87
CA GLY A 1007 31.99 61.23 10.57
C GLY A 1007 30.53 61.71 10.68
N GLN A 1008 29.71 61.59 9.62
CA GLN A 1008 28.32 62.09 9.66
C GLN A 1008 27.37 61.11 10.36
N GLN A 1009 27.63 59.81 10.23
CA GLN A 1009 26.87 58.79 10.94
C GLN A 1009 27.14 58.81 12.45
N GLU A 1010 28.39 59.01 12.89
CA GLU A 1010 28.71 59.15 14.31
C GLU A 1010 28.08 60.40 14.93
N VAL A 1011 28.05 61.52 14.20
CA VAL A 1011 27.35 62.74 14.63
C VAL A 1011 25.85 62.49 14.76
N ARG A 1012 25.19 61.92 13.74
CA ARG A 1012 23.75 61.62 13.78
C ARG A 1012 23.40 60.61 14.89
N LEU A 1013 24.28 59.65 15.15
CA LEU A 1013 24.12 58.67 16.23
C LEU A 1013 24.29 59.33 17.61
N ALA A 1014 25.26 60.23 17.78
CA ALA A 1014 25.43 61.03 18.98
C ALA A 1014 24.22 61.94 19.23
N ASP A 1015 23.69 62.58 18.19
CA ASP A 1015 22.49 63.42 18.26
C ASP A 1015 21.26 62.59 18.69
N LEU A 1016 21.08 61.40 18.12
CA LEU A 1016 20.03 60.47 18.52
C LEU A 1016 20.17 59.99 19.96
N GLN A 1017 21.39 59.66 20.41
CA GLN A 1017 21.64 59.26 21.80
C GLN A 1017 21.37 60.42 22.77
N HIS A 1018 21.70 61.64 22.37
CA HIS A 1018 21.38 62.85 23.13
C HIS A 1018 19.85 63.04 23.24
N LYS A 1019 19.11 62.94 22.14
CA LYS A 1019 17.63 63.00 22.12
C LYS A 1019 16.99 61.92 23.00
N ILE A 1020 17.47 60.68 22.91
CA ILE A 1020 17.02 59.56 23.75
C ILE A 1020 17.25 59.85 25.24
N THR A 1021 18.38 60.47 25.60
CA THR A 1021 18.71 60.80 26.98
C THR A 1021 17.77 61.89 27.54
N LEU A 1022 17.48 62.93 26.76
CA LEU A 1022 16.54 63.99 27.14
C LEU A 1022 15.12 63.47 27.31
N ILE A 1023 14.64 62.64 26.37
CA ILE A 1023 13.30 62.02 26.45
C ILE A 1023 13.22 61.08 27.67
N ARG A 1024 14.28 60.30 27.96
CA ARG A 1024 14.32 59.46 29.18
C ARG A 1024 14.26 60.28 30.45
N LYS A 1025 14.98 61.41 30.53
CA LYS A 1025 14.89 62.34 31.66
C LYS A 1025 13.45 62.85 31.83
N PHE A 1026 12.78 63.25 30.74
CA PHE A 1026 11.41 63.75 30.80
C PHE A 1026 10.37 62.67 31.19
N VAL A 1027 10.48 61.46 30.63
CA VAL A 1027 9.62 60.32 31.01
C VAL A 1027 9.84 59.94 32.48
N HIS A 1028 11.09 59.96 32.96
CA HIS A 1028 11.39 59.72 34.37
C HIS A 1028 10.76 60.77 35.29
N ILE A 1029 10.82 62.05 34.92
CA ILE A 1029 10.16 63.13 35.68
C ILE A 1029 8.64 62.93 35.75
N ARG A 1030 8.00 62.51 34.63
CA ARG A 1030 6.56 62.19 34.62
C ARG A 1030 6.21 61.03 35.55
N SER A 1031 7.09 60.03 35.68
CA SER A 1031 6.89 58.91 36.61
C SER A 1031 7.10 59.32 38.09
N LEU A 1032 8.15 60.10 38.37
CA LEU A 1032 8.50 60.58 39.72
C LEU A 1032 7.46 61.52 40.32
N TYR A 1033 6.71 62.24 39.49
CA TYR A 1033 5.65 63.15 39.94
C TYR A 1033 4.57 62.47 40.80
N SER A 1034 4.34 61.18 40.60
CA SER A 1034 3.42 60.40 41.42
C SER A 1034 3.96 60.07 42.83
N GLU A 1035 5.28 60.16 43.03
CA GLU A 1035 5.97 59.81 44.28
C GLU A 1035 6.43 61.05 45.07
N ASP A 1036 7.09 62.01 44.42
CA ASP A 1036 7.49 63.30 45.01
C ASP A 1036 7.29 64.46 44.02
N ALA A 1037 6.22 65.22 44.24
CA ALA A 1037 5.84 66.33 43.36
C ALA A 1037 6.79 67.53 43.46
N SER A 1038 7.53 67.68 44.57
CA SER A 1038 8.42 68.83 44.77
C SER A 1038 9.76 68.64 44.06
N GLU A 1039 10.31 67.42 44.12
CA GLU A 1039 11.53 67.03 43.41
C GLU A 1039 11.30 66.98 41.89
N ALA A 1040 10.15 66.47 41.43
CA ALA A 1040 9.80 66.45 40.01
C ALA A 1040 9.74 67.84 39.38
N VAL A 1041 9.26 68.84 40.13
CA VAL A 1041 9.21 70.25 39.67
C VAL A 1041 10.60 70.87 39.60
N GLN A 1042 11.45 70.61 40.60
CA GLN A 1042 12.85 71.05 40.56
C GLN A 1042 13.58 70.43 39.35
N LEU A 1043 13.36 69.13 39.09
CA LEU A 1043 13.94 68.44 37.94
C LEU A 1043 13.41 68.98 36.60
N CYS A 1044 12.12 69.33 36.51
CA CYS A 1044 11.57 70.03 35.33
C CYS A 1044 12.17 71.41 35.13
N GLU A 1045 12.41 72.18 36.19
CA GLU A 1045 13.08 73.48 36.09
C GLU A 1045 14.53 73.32 35.65
N THR A 1046 15.27 72.31 36.15
CA THR A 1046 16.61 72.00 35.66
C THR A 1046 16.62 71.52 34.21
N LEU A 1047 15.58 70.81 33.76
CA LEU A 1047 15.46 70.36 32.36
C LEU A 1047 15.25 71.53 31.39
N LEU A 1048 14.59 72.60 31.83
CA LEU A 1048 14.42 73.84 31.04
C LEU A 1048 15.69 74.68 30.92
N GLU A 1049 16.69 74.45 31.79
CA GLU A 1049 17.99 75.12 31.74
C GLU A 1049 18.99 74.43 30.79
N GLU A 1050 18.69 73.23 30.30
CA GLU A 1050 19.53 72.47 29.36
C GLU A 1050 19.48 73.08 27.95
N PRO A 1051 20.63 73.28 27.27
CA PRO A 1051 20.68 73.74 25.89
C PRO A 1051 20.14 72.67 24.93
N GLU A 1052 19.45 73.08 23.86
CA GLU A 1052 18.92 72.20 22.80
C GLU A 1052 17.84 71.18 23.22
N LEU A 1053 16.90 71.59 24.09
CA LEU A 1053 15.78 70.75 24.53
C LEU A 1053 14.74 70.46 23.42
N ASP A 1054 14.40 71.49 22.63
CA ASP A 1054 13.26 71.51 21.69
C ASP A 1054 13.25 70.42 20.58
N PRO A 1055 14.40 69.93 20.07
CA PRO A 1055 14.44 68.82 19.10
C PRO A 1055 14.15 67.43 19.68
N ALA A 1056 14.09 67.29 21.00
CA ALA A 1056 13.91 66.01 21.71
C ALA A 1056 12.65 66.02 22.58
N VAL A 1057 12.45 67.08 23.36
CA VAL A 1057 11.28 67.29 24.21
C VAL A 1057 10.81 68.71 23.98
N ARG A 1058 9.55 68.88 23.58
CA ARG A 1058 9.02 70.21 23.27
C ARG A 1058 9.02 71.06 24.53
N ILE A 1059 9.58 72.27 24.41
CA ILE A 1059 9.63 73.23 25.52
C ILE A 1059 8.21 73.51 26.05
N GLY A 1060 7.23 73.56 25.15
CA GLY A 1060 5.82 73.73 25.50
C GLY A 1060 5.26 72.65 26.41
N ASP A 1061 5.61 71.37 26.20
CA ASP A 1061 5.09 70.25 27.02
C ASP A 1061 5.68 70.27 28.45
N VAL A 1062 6.93 70.73 28.61
CA VAL A 1062 7.57 70.88 29.94
C VAL A 1062 6.97 72.05 30.72
N PHE A 1063 6.70 73.19 30.05
CA PHE A 1063 5.97 74.29 30.68
C PHE A 1063 4.51 73.93 30.96
N GLY A 1064 3.85 73.17 30.09
CA GLY A 1064 2.51 72.64 30.32
C GLY A 1064 2.42 71.85 31.62
N PHE A 1065 3.40 70.98 31.86
CA PHE A 1065 3.53 70.20 33.09
C PHE A 1065 3.75 71.07 34.35
N LEU A 1066 4.61 72.09 34.28
CA LEU A 1066 4.85 73.02 35.40
C LEU A 1066 3.62 73.89 35.71
N ILE A 1067 2.91 74.35 34.68
CA ILE A 1067 1.71 75.17 34.82
C ILE A 1067 0.59 74.32 35.45
N GLU A 1068 0.44 73.06 35.03
CA GLU A 1068 -0.54 72.13 35.61
C GLU A 1068 -0.25 71.87 37.09
N HIS A 1069 1.01 71.65 37.48
CA HIS A 1069 1.39 71.48 38.89
C HIS A 1069 1.04 72.72 39.76
N HIS A 1070 1.40 73.92 39.31
CA HIS A 1070 1.11 75.15 40.08
C HIS A 1070 -0.39 75.49 40.12
N CYS A 1071 -1.16 75.09 39.08
CA CYS A 1071 -2.62 75.18 39.10
C CYS A 1071 -3.25 74.21 40.12
N GLN A 1072 -2.73 72.98 40.25
CA GLN A 1072 -3.21 72.00 41.22
C GLN A 1072 -2.91 72.40 42.67
N GLN A 1073 -1.79 73.09 42.93
CA GLN A 1073 -1.40 73.62 44.25
C GLN A 1073 -2.15 74.91 44.66
N GLY A 1074 -2.97 75.50 43.77
CA GLY A 1074 -3.69 76.76 44.03
C GLY A 1074 -2.83 78.03 43.94
N ASN A 1075 -1.59 77.92 43.48
CA ASN A 1075 -0.65 79.04 43.37
C ASN A 1075 -0.74 79.72 41.98
N PHE A 1076 -1.89 80.34 41.70
CA PHE A 1076 -2.22 80.88 40.36
C PHE A 1076 -1.27 82.00 39.87
N GLN A 1077 -0.70 82.80 40.78
CA GLN A 1077 0.26 83.85 40.39
C GLN A 1077 1.56 83.29 39.82
N LEU A 1078 2.04 82.17 40.36
CA LEU A 1078 3.28 81.53 39.92
C LEU A 1078 3.06 80.79 38.60
N ALA A 1079 1.91 80.11 38.47
CA ALA A 1079 1.46 79.52 37.22
C ALA A 1079 1.35 80.55 36.08
N ASN A 1080 0.82 81.74 36.36
CA ASN A 1080 0.73 82.81 35.36
C ASN A 1080 2.10 83.34 34.94
N ARG A 1081 3.05 83.48 35.87
CA ARG A 1081 4.44 83.86 35.53
C ARG A 1081 5.11 82.84 34.61
N LYS A 1082 4.88 81.54 34.85
CA LYS A 1082 5.39 80.46 33.98
C LYS A 1082 4.70 80.46 32.61
N LEU A 1083 3.40 80.79 32.56
CA LEU A 1083 2.66 80.96 31.31
C LEU A 1083 3.13 82.18 30.50
N GLU A 1084 3.42 83.31 31.16
CA GLU A 1084 4.03 84.49 30.53
C GLU A 1084 5.45 84.20 30.02
N GLN A 1085 6.22 83.37 30.73
CA GLN A 1085 7.53 82.89 30.27
C GLN A 1085 7.40 82.00 29.02
N LEU A 1086 6.42 81.09 29.00
CA LEU A 1086 6.11 80.27 27.83
C LEU A 1086 5.72 81.12 26.62
N GLN A 1087 4.85 82.13 26.80
CA GLN A 1087 4.44 83.06 25.73
C GLN A 1087 5.59 83.94 25.21
N LYS A 1088 6.57 84.27 26.06
CA LYS A 1088 7.79 84.99 25.63
C LYS A 1088 8.72 84.11 24.81
N LEU A 1089 8.83 82.82 25.14
CA LEU A 1089 9.69 81.87 24.43
C LEU A 1089 9.05 81.37 23.13
N LEU A 1090 7.72 81.27 23.07
CA LEU A 1090 6.96 80.81 21.90
C LEU A 1090 5.83 81.80 21.56
N PRO A 1091 6.11 82.88 20.81
CA PRO A 1091 5.14 83.94 20.54
C PRO A 1091 4.04 83.58 19.53
N SER A 1092 4.25 82.56 18.70
CA SER A 1092 3.43 82.23 17.52
C SER A 1092 2.66 80.91 17.61
N GLN A 1093 2.74 80.18 18.73
CA GLN A 1093 2.07 78.89 18.90
C GLN A 1093 0.88 78.98 19.87
N ASN A 1094 -0.19 78.25 19.54
CA ASN A 1094 -1.40 78.19 20.37
C ASN A 1094 -1.11 77.52 21.72
N VAL A 1095 -1.21 78.29 22.80
CA VAL A 1095 -0.97 77.83 24.19
C VAL A 1095 -1.91 76.69 24.61
N SER A 1096 -3.06 76.55 23.92
CA SER A 1096 -4.03 75.47 24.11
C SER A 1096 -3.54 74.08 23.70
N TYR A 1097 -2.46 73.97 22.92
CA TYR A 1097 -1.90 72.68 22.49
C TYR A 1097 -1.07 72.01 23.60
N TYR A 1098 -0.54 72.79 24.53
CA TYR A 1098 0.42 72.34 25.55
C TYR A 1098 -0.17 72.25 26.96
N ILE A 1099 -1.22 73.03 27.25
CA ILE A 1099 -1.80 73.14 28.60
C ILE A 1099 -3.18 72.49 28.64
N SER A 1100 -3.44 71.68 29.66
CA SER A 1100 -4.75 71.04 29.86
C SER A 1100 -5.87 72.09 29.97
N GLN A 1101 -6.99 71.83 29.29
CA GLN A 1101 -8.12 72.76 29.22
C GLN A 1101 -8.67 73.14 30.61
N ALA A 1102 -8.55 72.24 31.59
CA ALA A 1102 -8.91 72.48 32.99
C ALA A 1102 -8.00 73.51 33.68
N SER A 1103 -6.68 73.45 33.45
CA SER A 1103 -5.70 74.38 34.01
C SER A 1103 -5.83 75.77 33.38
N LEU A 1104 -6.12 75.85 32.07
CA LEU A 1104 -6.42 77.12 31.39
C LEU A 1104 -7.69 77.79 31.94
N VAL A 1105 -8.75 77.02 32.19
CA VAL A 1105 -9.99 77.53 32.78
C VAL A 1105 -9.78 77.97 34.24
N ALA A 1106 -8.97 77.25 35.01
CA ALA A 1106 -8.65 77.61 36.40
C ALA A 1106 -7.88 78.94 36.48
N LEU A 1107 -6.91 79.17 35.58
CA LEU A 1107 -6.18 80.44 35.48
C LEU A 1107 -7.08 81.60 35.03
N GLN A 1108 -7.99 81.35 34.08
CA GLN A 1108 -8.95 82.34 33.61
C GLN A 1108 -9.93 82.79 34.71
N LYS A 1109 -10.31 81.88 35.62
CA LYS A 1109 -11.31 82.14 36.66
C LYS A 1109 -10.79 82.99 37.83
N GLU A 1110 -9.53 82.82 38.22
CA GLU A 1110 -8.93 83.49 39.40
C GLU A 1110 -8.21 84.80 39.07
N LEU A 1111 -7.60 84.93 37.88
CA LEU A 1111 -6.77 86.10 37.52
C LEU A 1111 -7.49 87.15 36.65
N GLY A 1112 -8.72 86.86 36.18
CA GLY A 1112 -9.58 87.85 35.52
C GLY A 1112 -9.07 88.39 34.18
N ILE A 1113 -8.17 87.68 33.48
CA ILE A 1113 -7.67 88.07 32.16
C ILE A 1113 -8.38 87.21 31.08
N PRO A 1114 -9.16 87.80 30.16
CA PRO A 1114 -9.74 87.07 29.03
C PRO A 1114 -8.69 86.86 27.93
N MET A 1115 -8.41 85.61 27.58
CA MET A 1115 -7.70 85.26 26.34
C MET A 1115 -8.76 85.00 25.26
N ASP A 1116 -8.70 85.75 24.16
CA ASP A 1116 -9.73 85.79 23.11
C ASP A 1116 -10.04 84.40 22.53
N ARG A 1117 -11.34 84.07 22.48
CA ARG A 1117 -11.88 82.88 21.82
C ARG A 1117 -12.41 83.27 20.44
N SER A 1118 -11.51 83.41 19.47
CA SER A 1118 -11.79 83.37 18.01
C SER A 1118 -10.42 83.27 17.32
N ASP A 1119 -10.11 82.23 16.56
CA ASP A 1119 -10.68 82.07 15.22
C ASP A 1119 -10.91 80.62 14.80
N LYS A 1120 -12.01 80.44 14.08
CA LYS A 1120 -12.30 79.27 13.24
C LYS A 1120 -11.26 79.21 12.13
N ILE A 1121 -10.43 78.16 12.11
CA ILE A 1121 -9.64 77.83 10.92
C ILE A 1121 -10.50 76.96 9.99
N HIS A 1122 -10.90 77.59 8.89
CA HIS A 1122 -11.20 76.96 7.62
C HIS A 1122 -10.10 75.94 7.28
N ILE A 1123 -10.44 74.66 7.15
CA ILE A 1123 -9.63 73.74 6.35
C ILE A 1123 -10.10 73.93 4.91
N SER A 1124 -9.55 74.93 4.25
CA SER A 1124 -9.48 74.99 2.79
C SER A 1124 -8.59 73.83 2.34
N LYS A 1125 -9.17 72.91 1.55
CA LYS A 1125 -8.41 72.07 0.64
C LYS A 1125 -7.77 73.00 -0.38
N GLU A 1126 -6.54 73.41 -0.14
CA GLU A 1126 -5.64 73.84 -1.20
C GLU A 1126 -4.83 72.61 -1.60
N GLU A 1127 -5.18 72.12 -2.80
CA GLU A 1127 -4.36 71.21 -3.57
C GLU A 1127 -3.13 72.00 -4.01
N ASP A 1128 -2.04 71.88 -3.27
CA ASP A 1128 -0.72 72.23 -3.78
C ASP A 1128 -0.23 71.03 -4.61
N GLU A 1129 -0.39 71.18 -5.93
CA GLU A 1129 0.42 70.50 -6.94
C GLU A 1129 1.90 70.72 -6.62
N VAL A 1130 2.59 69.68 -6.15
CA VAL A 1130 4.05 69.66 -6.19
C VAL A 1130 4.46 69.04 -7.52
N GLU A 1131 4.90 69.91 -8.41
CA GLU A 1131 5.52 69.60 -9.70
C GLU A 1131 6.65 68.56 -9.56
N GLU A 1132 6.70 67.67 -10.55
CA GLU A 1132 7.78 66.71 -10.79
C GLU A 1132 9.10 67.45 -11.08
N ASP A 1133 10.02 67.45 -10.13
CA ASP A 1133 11.45 67.63 -10.42
C ASP A 1133 12.22 66.36 -10.01
N LEU A 1134 12.17 65.36 -10.89
CA LEU A 1134 13.08 64.22 -10.93
C LEU A 1134 13.98 64.34 -12.16
N ASN A 1135 14.77 65.41 -12.19
CA ASN A 1135 16.00 65.47 -12.97
C ASN A 1135 17.19 65.54 -11.99
N MET A 1136 18.22 64.74 -12.32
CA MET A 1136 19.49 64.46 -11.63
C MET A 1136 19.47 63.20 -10.73
N PHE A 1137 20.33 62.19 -10.82
CA PHE A 1137 21.68 62.05 -11.43
C PHE A 1137 22.60 63.28 -11.37
#